data_AF-A0A9E2Q6A3-F1
#
_entry.id   AF-A0A9E2Q6A3-F1
#
_cell.length_a   1.000
_cell.length_b   1.000
_cell.length_c   1.000
_cell.angle_alpha   90.00
_cell.angle_beta   90.00
_cell.angle_gamma   90.00
#
_symmetry.space_group_name_H-M   'P 1'
#
loop_
_entity.id
_entity.type
_entity.pdbx_description
1 polymer ?
#
loop_
_entity_poly.entity_id
_entity_poly.type
_entity_poly.pdbx_seq_one_letter_code
_entity_poly.pdbx_strand_id
1 'polypeptide(L)'
;MAWNYRVLQGPAPDDVKELMDTAWLYENVKSGHGPLGEFYPQEYTSEGDTPSFMAAVNNGLSDAYDDFTLGSWGGRGALDEPYLLPHHYTDRYNVSDDGDAHKQYWRWLPAVQNDWAARADWMVASTYDAANHQPVVQATGATSTFAQPGQTFTLDLRGSTDPDGDSLSFTFWHYGDQDSVSAEVPITQDGSGLASIVVPDEPGTQIQIIGEVTDDGEPALTTYQRYLIDIGTEHVQPVAERPADSIDWAAPGTISGDGDVSTNGKLVKAINLTSSEAPHNAPVMVNGVEFAASPYVAGTTTLADGDTMFATDSAPISGQLNRVLAGATSSLGGTDLQPFANLSPEYRELLGTGFYNDADESVADVRLGNYSIPERYTERAGYDLTLTGLTPGAEYEVQLFVNDYRTDRIGTRANPDLTTIVRDAGGEVSLRHNAAGAYGSPGQYVRGWFTATDTTKVIHLVGGPGKGGSDQRSALLSAYQLRQLEPADGEGIPIVAEVPERGGTDGALTLTVRDYGAGIQLTGPTNVGDRLRFDGALPAISVTDTRSASQAGESGWTVSGRATAFTSGADQFSSEYLGWHPWAQDLRDGVTLGPPVDGSLRGGPGLAAPATLISVASQARLGTATAQADLRLEIPVDTPEGAYSARLTVSLFPTD
;
A
#
# COMPACT_ATOMS: atom_id res chain seq x y z
N MET A 1 -32.28 9.83 -4.21
CA MET A 1 -30.94 9.70 -4.83
C MET A 1 -30.04 8.86 -3.94
N ALA A 2 -28.86 8.47 -4.45
CA ALA A 2 -27.94 7.51 -3.84
C ALA A 2 -28.44 6.04 -3.79
N TRP A 3 -27.64 5.23 -3.08
CA TRP A 3 -27.61 3.77 -2.97
C TRP A 3 -28.95 3.01 -2.95
N ASN A 4 -28.88 1.75 -3.40
CA ASN A 4 -30.00 0.80 -3.48
C ASN A 4 -30.80 0.70 -2.16
N TYR A 5 -32.10 1.02 -2.21
CA TYR A 5 -33.04 0.94 -1.07
C TYR A 5 -32.99 -0.36 -0.27
N ARG A 6 -32.54 -1.47 -0.87
CA ARG A 6 -32.38 -2.77 -0.18
C ARG A 6 -31.32 -2.78 0.91
N VAL A 7 -30.39 -1.81 0.91
CA VAL A 7 -29.38 -1.69 1.97
C VAL A 7 -29.77 -0.67 3.05
N LEU A 8 -30.84 0.12 2.84
CA LEU A 8 -31.54 0.86 3.91
C LEU A 8 -32.35 -0.06 4.86
N GLN A 9 -32.07 -1.38 4.84
CA GLN A 9 -32.33 -2.30 5.94
C GLN A 9 -31.27 -2.18 7.07
N GLY A 10 -30.24 -1.35 6.88
CA GLY A 10 -29.40 -0.82 7.97
C GLY A 10 -30.15 0.15 8.90
N PRO A 11 -29.48 0.71 9.92
CA PRO A 11 -30.12 1.40 11.04
C PRO A 11 -30.53 2.86 10.76
N ALA A 12 -30.74 3.23 9.50
CA ALA A 12 -31.22 4.57 9.12
C ALA A 12 -32.57 4.90 9.81
N PRO A 13 -32.87 6.17 10.12
CA PRO A 13 -34.19 6.60 10.57
C PRO A 13 -35.33 6.26 9.58
N ASP A 14 -36.59 6.20 10.03
CA ASP A 14 -37.72 5.79 9.18
C ASP A 14 -38.18 6.90 8.22
N ASP A 15 -38.15 8.16 8.66
CA ASP A 15 -38.34 9.37 7.85
C ASP A 15 -37.33 9.44 6.67
N VAL A 16 -36.07 9.10 6.92
CA VAL A 16 -35.03 9.01 5.87
C VAL A 16 -35.32 7.85 4.88
N LYS A 17 -36.03 6.79 5.30
CA LYS A 17 -36.50 5.74 4.38
C LYS A 17 -37.70 6.18 3.55
N GLU A 18 -38.62 6.97 4.12
CA GLU A 18 -39.81 7.48 3.41
C GLU A 18 -39.40 8.38 2.22
N LEU A 19 -38.37 9.23 2.40
CA LEU A 19 -37.76 10.01 1.31
C LEU A 19 -37.17 9.16 0.16
N MET A 20 -36.98 7.85 0.36
CA MET A 20 -36.35 6.92 -0.59
C MET A 20 -37.35 5.94 -1.22
N ASP A 21 -38.65 6.12 -0.99
CA ASP A 21 -39.69 5.23 -1.50
C ASP A 21 -40.10 5.55 -2.97
N THR A 22 -41.10 4.81 -3.49
CA THR A 22 -41.63 5.04 -4.85
C THR A 22 -42.65 6.18 -4.89
N ALA A 23 -43.42 6.44 -3.83
CA ALA A 23 -44.38 7.55 -3.79
C ALA A 23 -43.66 8.89 -3.87
N TRP A 24 -42.64 9.10 -3.02
CA TRP A 24 -41.80 10.29 -3.01
C TRP A 24 -41.21 10.57 -4.40
N LEU A 25 -40.64 9.54 -5.06
CA LEU A 25 -40.06 9.68 -6.40
C LEU A 25 -41.10 10.12 -7.45
N TYR A 26 -42.30 9.52 -7.41
CA TYR A 26 -43.34 9.85 -8.38
C TYR A 26 -43.93 11.24 -8.14
N GLU A 27 -44.03 11.69 -6.89
CA GLU A 27 -44.55 13.00 -6.50
C GLU A 27 -43.55 14.14 -6.77
N ASN A 28 -42.28 13.96 -6.37
CA ASN A 28 -41.28 15.03 -6.34
C ASN A 28 -40.33 15.08 -7.54
N VAL A 29 -40.34 14.08 -8.44
CA VAL A 29 -39.41 14.02 -9.58
C VAL A 29 -40.08 13.65 -10.90
N LYS A 30 -41.08 12.76 -10.91
CA LYS A 30 -41.60 12.20 -12.17
C LYS A 30 -42.92 12.82 -12.65
N SER A 31 -43.89 13.01 -11.76
CA SER A 31 -45.27 13.34 -12.16
C SER A 31 -45.49 14.85 -12.22
N GLY A 32 -45.49 15.41 -13.42
CA GLY A 32 -45.74 16.84 -13.65
C GLY A 32 -44.47 17.67 -13.86
N HIS A 33 -43.31 17.15 -13.47
CA HIS A 33 -41.97 17.76 -13.56
C HIS A 33 -41.34 17.76 -14.96
N GLY A 34 -42.17 17.87 -16.00
CA GLY A 34 -41.74 18.06 -17.38
C GLY A 34 -40.97 16.87 -18.01
N PRO A 35 -40.40 17.08 -19.22
CA PRO A 35 -39.91 15.98 -20.05
C PRO A 35 -38.73 15.19 -19.49
N LEU A 36 -37.92 15.78 -18.60
CA LEU A 36 -36.80 15.09 -17.97
C LEU A 36 -37.27 14.20 -16.79
N GLY A 37 -38.25 14.66 -16.01
CA GLY A 37 -38.90 13.86 -14.98
C GLY A 37 -39.67 12.66 -15.56
N GLU A 38 -40.39 12.89 -16.67
CA GLU A 38 -41.04 11.81 -17.44
C GLU A 38 -40.04 10.80 -18.03
N PHE A 39 -38.84 11.25 -18.42
CA PHE A 39 -37.79 10.40 -18.99
C PHE A 39 -36.92 9.69 -17.93
N TYR A 40 -37.06 10.03 -16.64
CA TYR A 40 -36.31 9.39 -15.57
C TYR A 40 -36.71 7.90 -15.46
N PRO A 41 -35.79 6.94 -15.67
CA PRO A 41 -36.17 5.57 -16.02
C PRO A 41 -36.52 4.66 -14.83
N GLN A 42 -36.13 5.01 -13.61
CA GLN A 42 -36.35 4.13 -12.44
C GLN A 42 -37.79 4.18 -11.94
N GLU A 43 -38.29 3.05 -11.44
CA GLU A 43 -39.62 2.91 -10.80
C GLU A 43 -39.55 3.07 -9.25
N TYR A 44 -38.35 3.25 -8.71
CA TYR A 44 -38.04 3.37 -7.28
C TYR A 44 -36.72 4.16 -7.12
N THR A 45 -36.50 4.76 -5.96
CA THR A 45 -35.31 5.58 -5.72
C THR A 45 -34.06 4.69 -5.57
N SER A 46 -33.21 4.67 -6.60
CA SER A 46 -32.01 3.83 -6.64
C SER A 46 -31.01 4.31 -7.69
N GLU A 47 -30.00 5.03 -7.26
CA GLU A 47 -28.92 5.54 -8.10
C GLU A 47 -27.57 5.23 -7.46
N GLY A 48 -27.07 4.02 -7.72
CA GLY A 48 -25.84 3.52 -7.11
C GLY A 48 -24.58 4.30 -7.49
N ASP A 49 -24.55 4.90 -8.68
CA ASP A 49 -23.39 5.66 -9.17
C ASP A 49 -23.48 7.16 -8.88
N THR A 50 -24.64 7.68 -8.45
CA THR A 50 -24.86 9.12 -8.17
C THR A 50 -23.93 9.73 -7.11
N PRO A 51 -23.55 9.03 -6.01
CA PRO A 51 -22.57 9.56 -5.07
C PRO A 51 -21.24 10.00 -5.71
N SER A 52 -20.84 9.41 -6.85
CA SER A 52 -19.58 9.72 -7.54
C SER A 52 -19.47 11.16 -8.08
N PHE A 53 -20.59 11.89 -8.24
CA PHE A 53 -20.57 13.29 -8.65
C PHE A 53 -21.05 14.25 -7.55
N MET A 54 -21.58 13.75 -6.44
CA MET A 54 -22.22 14.58 -5.41
C MET A 54 -21.25 15.51 -4.66
N ALA A 55 -19.97 15.16 -4.56
CA ALA A 55 -18.93 16.06 -4.07
C ALA A 55 -18.67 17.28 -4.98
N ALA A 56 -19.05 17.20 -6.27
CA ALA A 56 -18.94 18.31 -7.22
C ALA A 56 -20.20 19.20 -7.27
N VAL A 57 -21.24 18.89 -6.48
CA VAL A 57 -22.41 19.77 -6.32
C VAL A 57 -22.02 20.93 -5.42
N ASN A 58 -22.25 22.17 -5.88
CA ASN A 58 -21.89 23.38 -5.12
C ASN A 58 -22.89 23.67 -3.99
N ASN A 59 -22.90 22.80 -2.98
CA ASN A 59 -23.70 22.90 -1.76
C ASN A 59 -22.93 23.56 -0.59
N GLY A 60 -21.61 23.77 -0.71
CA GLY A 60 -20.75 24.29 0.36
C GLY A 60 -19.80 23.27 1.01
N LEU A 61 -19.81 22.01 0.55
CA LEU A 61 -18.88 20.93 0.92
C LEU A 61 -18.02 20.47 -0.28
N SER A 62 -17.82 21.35 -1.27
CA SER A 62 -17.15 21.03 -2.55
C SER A 62 -15.63 20.86 -2.45
N ASP A 63 -15.03 21.20 -1.31
CA ASP A 63 -13.68 20.81 -0.93
C ASP A 63 -13.51 19.27 -0.79
N ALA A 64 -14.61 18.55 -0.55
CA ALA A 64 -14.62 17.08 -0.59
C ALA A 64 -14.45 16.47 -2.00
N TYR A 65 -14.37 17.31 -3.05
CA TYR A 65 -13.97 16.89 -4.40
C TYR A 65 -12.44 16.71 -4.52
N ASP A 66 -11.68 17.53 -3.80
CA ASP A 66 -10.21 17.44 -3.75
C ASP A 66 -9.75 16.41 -2.70
N ASP A 67 -10.49 16.27 -1.59
CA ASP A 67 -10.26 15.26 -0.55
C ASP A 67 -11.55 14.53 -0.13
N PHE A 68 -11.73 13.31 -0.64
CA PHE A 68 -12.89 12.45 -0.36
C PHE A 68 -12.98 11.95 1.09
N THR A 69 -11.94 12.12 1.92
CA THR A 69 -11.99 11.73 3.35
C THR A 69 -12.91 12.67 4.14
N LEU A 70 -12.88 13.97 3.82
CA LEU A 70 -13.67 15.02 4.50
C LEU A 70 -15.19 14.78 4.48
N GLY A 71 -15.67 13.95 3.55
CA GLY A 71 -17.07 13.56 3.38
C GLY A 71 -17.95 14.63 2.73
N SER A 72 -19.06 14.24 2.12
CA SER A 72 -20.07 15.13 1.53
C SER A 72 -21.37 14.38 1.26
N TRP A 73 -22.30 15.00 0.51
CA TRP A 73 -23.43 14.31 -0.12
C TRP A 73 -23.02 13.07 -0.96
N GLY A 74 -21.76 12.98 -1.40
CA GLY A 74 -21.19 11.81 -2.05
C GLY A 74 -20.81 10.67 -1.11
N GLY A 75 -21.13 10.78 0.19
CA GLY A 75 -20.59 9.92 1.22
C GLY A 75 -19.18 10.31 1.60
N ARG A 76 -18.42 9.32 2.08
CA ARG A 76 -17.07 9.46 2.62
C ARG A 76 -16.18 8.31 2.16
N GLY A 77 -14.96 8.63 1.75
CA GLY A 77 -13.95 7.65 1.34
C GLY A 77 -12.82 7.49 2.36
N ALA A 78 -12.13 6.36 2.28
CA ALA A 78 -10.78 6.18 2.80
C ALA A 78 -9.88 5.58 1.69
N LEU A 79 -8.57 5.79 1.75
CA LEU A 79 -7.66 5.13 0.80
C LEU A 79 -7.61 3.61 1.08
N ASP A 80 -7.95 2.83 0.06
CA ASP A 80 -7.85 1.37 0.08
C ASP A 80 -6.41 0.95 -0.20
N GLU A 81 -5.85 0.05 0.61
CA GLU A 81 -4.52 -0.55 0.41
C GLU A 81 -3.44 0.47 -0.07
N PRO A 82 -3.16 1.56 0.68
CA PRO A 82 -2.58 2.82 0.14
C PRO A 82 -1.20 2.73 -0.52
N TYR A 83 -0.49 1.60 -0.43
CA TYR A 83 0.77 1.32 -1.13
C TYR A 83 0.57 0.63 -2.47
N LEU A 84 -0.47 -0.20 -2.57
CA LEU A 84 -0.88 -0.89 -3.78
C LEU A 84 -1.73 0.05 -4.66
N LEU A 85 -2.63 0.80 -4.02
CA LEU A 85 -3.63 1.64 -4.69
C LEU A 85 -3.69 3.07 -4.09
N PRO A 86 -2.59 3.86 -4.12
CA PRO A 86 -2.51 5.22 -3.53
C PRO A 86 -3.51 6.26 -4.07
N HIS A 87 -4.36 5.89 -5.03
CA HIS A 87 -5.39 6.72 -5.65
C HIS A 87 -6.77 6.03 -5.69
N HIS A 88 -6.97 4.93 -4.95
CA HIS A 88 -8.25 4.24 -4.84
C HIS A 88 -8.91 4.61 -3.51
N TYR A 89 -9.95 5.44 -3.58
CA TYR A 89 -10.82 5.72 -2.43
C TYR A 89 -11.98 4.72 -2.40
N THR A 90 -12.30 4.22 -1.21
CA THR A 90 -13.37 3.24 -0.97
C THR A 90 -14.27 3.64 0.19
N ASP A 91 -15.53 3.23 0.13
CA ASP A 91 -16.58 3.32 1.15
C ASP A 91 -16.65 2.06 2.04
N ARG A 92 -15.56 1.28 2.07
CA ARG A 92 -15.40 -0.01 2.76
C ARG A 92 -15.78 0.06 4.25
N TYR A 93 -16.24 -1.07 4.79
CA TYR A 93 -16.89 -1.22 6.12
C TYR A 93 -16.15 -0.69 7.37
N ASN A 94 -14.92 -0.19 7.27
CA ASN A 94 -14.22 0.55 8.33
C ASN A 94 -14.52 2.06 8.33
N VAL A 95 -15.01 2.61 7.21
CA VAL A 95 -15.65 3.92 7.14
C VAL A 95 -17.01 3.80 7.82
N SER A 96 -17.16 4.40 8.99
CA SER A 96 -18.43 4.44 9.74
C SER A 96 -18.58 5.72 10.54
N ASP A 97 -19.82 6.18 10.63
CA ASP A 97 -20.24 7.44 11.25
C ASP A 97 -21.14 7.10 12.46
N ASP A 98 -20.79 7.54 13.67
CA ASP A 98 -21.36 7.04 14.94
C ASP A 98 -21.37 5.49 15.04
N GLY A 99 -20.46 4.82 14.32
CA GLY A 99 -20.40 3.36 14.21
C GLY A 99 -21.36 2.71 13.19
N ASP A 100 -22.10 3.49 12.39
CA ASP A 100 -22.86 2.99 11.23
C ASP A 100 -22.15 3.31 9.91
N ALA A 101 -21.78 2.27 9.16
CA ALA A 101 -21.17 2.39 7.83
C ALA A 101 -22.06 3.08 6.79
N HIS A 102 -23.38 3.14 7.03
CA HIS A 102 -24.33 3.79 6.13
C HIS A 102 -24.60 5.26 6.48
N LYS A 103 -24.29 5.70 7.71
CA LYS A 103 -24.62 7.06 8.17
C LYS A 103 -23.85 8.14 7.41
N GLN A 104 -22.64 7.83 6.97
CA GLN A 104 -21.84 8.66 6.06
C GLN A 104 -22.58 9.05 4.76
N TYR A 105 -23.52 8.21 4.30
CA TYR A 105 -24.47 8.56 3.24
C TYR A 105 -25.78 9.13 3.78
N TRP A 106 -26.46 8.41 4.69
CA TRP A 106 -27.86 8.73 4.98
C TRP A 106 -28.07 10.04 5.74
N ARG A 107 -27.05 10.57 6.43
CA ARG A 107 -27.12 11.89 7.09
C ARG A 107 -27.44 13.03 6.11
N TRP A 108 -27.06 12.88 4.83
CA TRP A 108 -27.24 13.91 3.80
C TRP A 108 -28.53 13.77 2.99
N LEU A 109 -29.21 12.62 3.07
CA LEU A 109 -30.35 12.30 2.19
C LEU A 109 -31.48 13.34 2.23
N PRO A 110 -31.88 13.93 3.37
CA PRO A 110 -32.90 14.99 3.38
C PRO A 110 -32.55 16.18 2.48
N ALA A 111 -31.33 16.71 2.59
CA ALA A 111 -30.88 17.83 1.77
C ALA A 111 -30.72 17.46 0.29
N VAL A 112 -30.16 16.28 0.00
CA VAL A 112 -30.01 15.74 -1.37
C VAL A 112 -31.38 15.55 -2.05
N GLN A 113 -32.39 15.10 -1.31
CA GLN A 113 -33.73 14.83 -1.83
C GLN A 113 -34.51 16.13 -2.06
N ASN A 114 -34.44 17.10 -1.15
CA ASN A 114 -35.07 18.40 -1.34
C ASN A 114 -34.42 19.18 -2.50
N ASP A 115 -33.08 19.12 -2.64
CA ASP A 115 -32.34 19.68 -3.78
C ASP A 115 -32.78 19.06 -5.11
N TRP A 116 -33.05 17.75 -5.14
CA TRP A 116 -33.58 17.08 -6.33
C TRP A 116 -34.99 17.54 -6.68
N ALA A 117 -35.86 17.65 -5.67
CA ALA A 117 -37.26 18.02 -5.82
C ALA A 117 -37.41 19.46 -6.33
N ALA A 118 -36.72 20.44 -5.70
CA ALA A 118 -36.72 21.81 -6.20
C ALA A 118 -36.16 21.91 -7.62
N ARG A 119 -35.07 21.18 -7.94
CA ARG A 119 -34.54 21.09 -9.31
C ARG A 119 -35.51 20.44 -10.30
N ALA A 120 -36.49 19.65 -9.85
CA ALA A 120 -37.55 19.11 -10.68
C ALA A 120 -38.63 20.17 -10.97
N ASP A 121 -39.04 20.95 -9.95
CA ASP A 121 -39.90 22.11 -10.13
C ASP A 121 -39.29 23.16 -11.07
N TRP A 122 -37.96 23.39 -10.99
CA TRP A 122 -37.23 24.27 -11.93
C TRP A 122 -37.40 23.88 -13.41
N MET A 123 -37.75 22.62 -13.71
CA MET A 123 -37.96 22.14 -15.08
C MET A 123 -39.32 22.55 -15.66
N VAL A 124 -40.25 23.04 -14.82
CA VAL A 124 -41.59 23.48 -15.20
C VAL A 124 -41.95 24.88 -14.70
N ALA A 125 -41.16 25.45 -13.78
CA ALA A 125 -41.25 26.83 -13.32
C ALA A 125 -41.21 27.82 -14.51
N SER A 126 -42.25 28.66 -14.63
CA SER A 126 -42.36 29.64 -15.70
C SER A 126 -41.66 30.98 -15.41
N THR A 127 -41.28 31.19 -14.16
CA THR A 127 -40.55 32.33 -13.61
C THR A 127 -39.60 31.82 -12.51
N TYR A 128 -38.73 32.69 -11.99
CA TYR A 128 -37.82 32.34 -10.89
C TYR A 128 -38.62 32.04 -9.60
N ASP A 129 -39.45 33.00 -9.20
CA ASP A 129 -40.37 32.98 -8.04
C ASP A 129 -41.50 31.93 -8.07
N ALA A 130 -41.36 30.88 -8.90
CA ALA A 130 -42.27 29.74 -8.99
C ALA A 130 -41.68 28.43 -8.45
N ALA A 131 -40.45 28.43 -7.95
CA ALA A 131 -39.80 27.32 -7.24
C ALA A 131 -38.69 27.84 -6.30
N ASN A 132 -38.35 27.08 -5.26
CA ASN A 132 -37.34 27.46 -4.26
C ASN A 132 -35.89 27.37 -4.80
N HIS A 133 -34.96 28.20 -4.30
CA HIS A 133 -33.53 28.13 -4.64
C HIS A 133 -32.62 28.13 -3.40
N GLN A 134 -31.44 27.53 -3.57
CA GLN A 134 -30.50 27.23 -2.49
C GLN A 134 -30.01 28.50 -1.75
N PRO A 135 -29.98 28.50 -0.40
CA PRO A 135 -29.44 29.62 0.38
C PRO A 135 -27.97 29.92 0.05
N VAL A 136 -27.64 31.19 -0.08
CA VAL A 136 -26.26 31.64 -0.34
C VAL A 136 -25.51 31.79 0.97
N VAL A 137 -24.75 30.77 1.35
CA VAL A 137 -23.94 30.77 2.58
C VAL A 137 -22.81 31.79 2.48
N GLN A 138 -22.64 32.61 3.51
CA GLN A 138 -21.50 33.51 3.63
C GLN A 138 -20.91 33.48 5.05
N ALA A 139 -19.74 32.87 5.17
CA ALA A 139 -18.94 32.87 6.38
C ALA A 139 -18.17 34.20 6.58
N THR A 140 -18.11 34.65 7.83
CA THR A 140 -17.32 35.82 8.26
C THR A 140 -16.12 35.35 9.08
N GLY A 141 -14.95 35.29 8.44
CA GLY A 141 -13.70 34.85 9.07
C GLY A 141 -12.89 33.95 8.16
N ALA A 142 -12.05 33.09 8.76
CA ALA A 142 -11.34 32.02 8.05
C ALA A 142 -12.05 30.69 8.30
N THR A 143 -12.23 29.90 7.24
CA THR A 143 -12.89 28.57 7.27
C THR A 143 -11.90 27.42 7.15
N SER A 144 -10.63 27.71 6.85
CA SER A 144 -9.48 26.80 7.03
C SER A 144 -8.37 27.62 7.69
N THR A 145 -7.94 27.24 8.90
CA THR A 145 -6.99 28.08 9.67
C THR A 145 -6.37 27.37 10.88
N PHE A 146 -5.33 27.98 11.46
CA PHE A 146 -4.71 27.56 12.71
C PHE A 146 -5.33 28.28 13.91
N ALA A 147 -5.61 27.55 14.99
CA ALA A 147 -6.02 28.12 16.27
C ALA A 147 -5.20 27.54 17.43
N GLN A 148 -4.94 28.33 18.46
CA GLN A 148 -4.12 27.90 19.60
C GLN A 148 -4.97 27.18 20.66
N PRO A 149 -4.41 26.20 21.40
CA PRO A 149 -5.04 25.63 22.59
C PRO A 149 -5.65 26.67 23.54
N GLY A 150 -6.89 26.44 23.97
CA GLY A 150 -7.66 27.34 24.82
C GLY A 150 -8.21 28.60 24.13
N GLN A 151 -7.95 28.82 22.84
CA GLN A 151 -8.55 29.91 22.07
C GLN A 151 -10.06 29.70 21.91
N THR A 152 -10.85 30.74 22.10
CA THR A 152 -12.24 30.75 21.62
C THR A 152 -12.24 31.00 20.11
N PHE A 153 -12.71 30.03 19.34
CA PHE A 153 -12.91 30.19 17.89
C PHE A 153 -14.36 30.56 17.61
N THR A 154 -14.58 31.40 16.60
CA THR A 154 -15.92 31.92 16.24
C THR A 154 -16.32 31.44 14.85
N LEU A 155 -17.55 30.94 14.75
CA LEU A 155 -18.20 30.46 13.54
C LEU A 155 -19.33 31.45 13.25
N ASP A 156 -19.34 32.10 12.09
CA ASP A 156 -20.26 33.21 11.84
C ASP A 156 -20.79 33.17 10.41
N LEU A 157 -22.01 32.65 10.25
CA LEU A 157 -22.75 32.53 9.00
C LEU A 157 -23.82 33.62 8.83
N ARG A 158 -23.82 34.66 9.67
CA ARG A 158 -24.83 35.75 9.63
C ARG A 158 -24.77 36.65 8.39
N GLY A 159 -23.78 36.47 7.54
CA GLY A 159 -23.74 37.08 6.20
C GLY A 159 -24.60 36.36 5.17
N SER A 160 -25.06 35.14 5.46
CA SER A 160 -25.79 34.29 4.51
C SER A 160 -27.14 34.91 4.14
N THR A 161 -27.55 34.73 2.88
CA THR A 161 -28.76 35.35 2.32
C THR A 161 -29.55 34.35 1.50
N ASP A 162 -30.86 34.39 1.65
CA ASP A 162 -31.78 33.70 0.77
C ASP A 162 -32.00 34.49 -0.55
N PRO A 163 -32.05 33.83 -1.72
CA PRO A 163 -32.26 34.50 -3.01
C PRO A 163 -33.73 34.84 -3.32
N ASP A 164 -34.70 34.10 -2.78
CA ASP A 164 -36.14 34.28 -3.03
C ASP A 164 -36.79 35.16 -1.95
N GLY A 165 -36.23 35.14 -0.74
CA GLY A 165 -36.57 36.01 0.39
C GLY A 165 -36.98 35.27 1.67
N ASP A 166 -36.77 33.96 1.71
CA ASP A 166 -37.23 33.06 2.78
C ASP A 166 -36.33 33.11 4.04
N SER A 167 -36.81 32.50 5.12
CA SER A 167 -36.24 32.64 6.47
C SER A 167 -35.14 31.61 6.73
N LEU A 168 -33.90 32.06 6.85
CA LEU A 168 -32.77 31.17 7.13
C LEU A 168 -32.71 30.71 8.60
N SER A 169 -32.58 29.41 8.78
CA SER A 169 -32.21 28.72 10.03
C SER A 169 -30.77 28.24 9.98
N PHE A 170 -30.13 28.11 11.14
CA PHE A 170 -28.69 27.84 11.26
C PHE A 170 -28.38 26.79 12.34
N THR A 171 -27.62 25.77 11.96
CA THR A 171 -27.14 24.70 12.87
C THR A 171 -25.63 24.51 12.71
N PHE A 172 -24.91 24.26 13.80
CA PHE A 172 -23.49 23.89 13.76
C PHE A 172 -23.24 22.57 14.48
N TRP A 173 -22.51 21.64 13.88
CA TRP A 173 -22.17 20.34 14.47
C TRP A 173 -20.72 19.91 14.19
N HIS A 174 -20.13 19.17 15.15
CA HIS A 174 -18.76 18.64 15.10
C HIS A 174 -18.75 17.28 14.38
N TYR A 175 -17.88 17.12 13.38
CA TYR A 175 -17.78 15.91 12.55
C TYR A 175 -16.65 14.99 13.05
N GLY A 176 -16.73 14.61 14.33
CA GLY A 176 -15.72 13.78 15.02
C GLY A 176 -15.50 12.36 14.46
N ASP A 177 -16.29 11.95 13.45
CA ASP A 177 -16.04 10.73 12.67
C ASP A 177 -14.85 10.86 11.69
N GLN A 178 -14.29 12.08 11.52
CA GLN A 178 -13.21 12.35 10.57
C GLN A 178 -12.09 13.27 10.98
N ASP A 179 -12.31 14.19 11.89
CA ASP A 179 -11.20 14.99 12.37
C ASP A 179 -10.30 14.17 13.33
N SER A 180 -9.13 14.72 13.66
CA SER A 180 -8.09 13.98 14.38
C SER A 180 -8.05 14.32 15.87
N VAL A 181 -8.99 15.13 16.36
CA VAL A 181 -9.11 15.53 17.76
C VAL A 181 -9.85 14.46 18.58
N SER A 182 -9.27 14.06 19.73
CA SER A 182 -9.84 13.03 20.61
C SER A 182 -10.74 13.59 21.71
N ALA A 183 -10.58 14.88 22.04
CA ALA A 183 -11.41 15.60 22.98
C ALA A 183 -12.78 15.96 22.39
N GLU A 184 -13.82 15.96 23.24
CA GLU A 184 -15.11 16.57 22.90
C GLU A 184 -14.93 18.05 22.51
N VAL A 185 -15.64 18.51 21.48
CA VAL A 185 -15.65 19.92 21.06
C VAL A 185 -17.05 20.54 21.22
N PRO A 186 -17.43 21.03 22.42
CA PRO A 186 -18.74 21.61 22.65
C PRO A 186 -18.96 22.92 21.88
N ILE A 187 -19.97 22.94 21.01
CA ILE A 187 -20.37 24.13 20.24
C ILE A 187 -21.40 24.95 21.03
N THR A 188 -21.03 26.18 21.36
CA THR A 188 -21.94 27.19 21.93
C THR A 188 -22.60 27.96 20.78
N GLN A 189 -23.91 27.77 20.60
CA GLN A 189 -24.71 28.37 19.53
C GLN A 189 -26.11 28.75 20.03
N ASP A 190 -26.78 29.71 19.39
CA ASP A 190 -28.14 30.17 19.73
C ASP A 190 -29.13 30.12 18.54
N GLY A 191 -28.72 29.54 17.41
CA GLY A 191 -29.50 29.48 16.17
C GLY A 191 -29.48 30.77 15.34
N SER A 192 -28.79 31.83 15.78
CA SER A 192 -28.73 33.11 15.05
C SER A 192 -27.77 33.13 13.85
N GLY A 193 -27.13 32.02 13.52
CA GLY A 193 -26.00 31.96 12.59
C GLY A 193 -24.64 32.30 13.23
N LEU A 194 -24.59 32.61 14.52
CA LEU A 194 -23.36 32.77 15.29
C LEU A 194 -23.16 31.59 16.26
N ALA A 195 -21.97 31.01 16.23
CA ALA A 195 -21.54 29.97 17.16
C ALA A 195 -20.06 30.13 17.56
N SER A 196 -19.62 29.36 18.55
CA SER A 196 -18.23 29.34 19.00
C SER A 196 -17.85 28.03 19.69
N ILE A 197 -16.55 27.72 19.65
CA ILE A 197 -15.94 26.61 20.39
C ILE A 197 -14.78 27.11 21.25
N VAL A 198 -14.34 26.30 22.20
CA VAL A 198 -13.01 26.45 22.81
C VAL A 198 -12.13 25.35 22.23
N VAL A 199 -11.00 25.73 21.64
CA VAL A 199 -10.03 24.81 21.01
C VAL A 199 -9.34 23.98 22.11
N PRO A 200 -9.35 22.64 22.04
CA PRO A 200 -8.71 21.78 23.04
C PRO A 200 -7.17 21.81 22.92
N ASP A 201 -6.48 21.23 23.91
CA ASP A 201 -5.02 21.20 24.01
C ASP A 201 -4.43 19.94 23.37
N GLU A 202 -4.68 19.77 22.07
CA GLU A 202 -4.21 18.65 21.25
C GLU A 202 -3.41 19.15 20.02
N PRO A 203 -2.22 19.74 20.21
CA PRO A 203 -1.46 20.33 19.10
C PRO A 203 -1.05 19.30 18.04
N GLY A 204 -1.33 19.60 16.77
CA GLY A 204 -1.08 18.73 15.60
C GLY A 204 -2.31 17.94 15.12
N THR A 205 -3.43 18.01 15.85
CA THR A 205 -4.73 17.52 15.36
C THR A 205 -5.54 18.63 14.68
N GLN A 206 -6.61 18.26 13.99
CA GLN A 206 -7.56 19.13 13.32
C GLN A 206 -8.94 18.95 13.96
N ILE A 207 -9.78 19.99 13.86
CA ILE A 207 -11.22 19.95 14.14
C ILE A 207 -11.98 20.22 12.83
N GLN A 208 -13.03 19.45 12.55
CA GLN A 208 -13.96 19.62 11.45
C GLN A 208 -15.36 19.98 11.98
N ILE A 209 -15.86 21.17 11.66
CA ILE A 209 -17.21 21.60 12.01
C ILE A 209 -17.99 21.90 10.74
N ILE A 210 -19.21 21.39 10.67
CA ILE A 210 -20.17 21.73 9.62
C ILE A 210 -21.14 22.76 10.18
N GLY A 211 -21.24 23.91 9.51
CA GLY A 211 -22.37 24.82 9.63
C GLY A 211 -23.37 24.54 8.52
N GLU A 212 -24.65 24.44 8.87
CA GLU A 212 -25.78 24.20 7.98
C GLU A 212 -26.64 25.46 7.93
N VAL A 213 -27.14 25.80 6.74
CA VAL A 213 -28.05 26.91 6.48
C VAL A 213 -29.23 26.38 5.69
N THR A 214 -30.43 26.48 6.26
CA THR A 214 -31.66 25.90 5.70
C THR A 214 -32.77 26.97 5.68
N ASP A 215 -33.38 27.21 4.52
CA ASP A 215 -34.54 28.10 4.36
C ASP A 215 -35.86 27.50 4.89
N ASP A 216 -36.93 28.29 4.87
CA ASP A 216 -38.31 27.82 5.12
C ASP A 216 -39.19 27.79 3.85
N GLY A 217 -38.56 27.67 2.68
CA GLY A 217 -39.21 27.46 1.39
C GLY A 217 -39.71 26.03 1.19
N GLU A 218 -40.31 25.75 0.02
CA GLU A 218 -40.92 24.45 -0.30
C GLU A 218 -40.36 23.91 -1.63
N PRO A 219 -39.68 22.73 -1.63
CA PRO A 219 -39.14 22.03 -0.47
C PRO A 219 -37.98 22.82 0.15
N ALA A 220 -37.80 22.75 1.47
CA ALA A 220 -36.75 23.51 2.17
C ALA A 220 -35.35 23.06 1.74
N LEU A 221 -34.51 23.97 1.24
CA LEU A 221 -33.17 23.65 0.73
C LEU A 221 -32.10 23.85 1.80
N THR A 222 -30.95 23.19 1.65
CA THR A 222 -29.88 23.26 2.65
C THR A 222 -28.52 23.34 1.97
N THR A 223 -27.75 24.33 2.41
CA THR A 223 -26.36 24.56 2.01
C THR A 223 -25.48 24.70 3.25
N TYR A 224 -24.16 24.65 3.05
CA TYR A 224 -23.21 24.36 4.12
C TYR A 224 -22.02 25.31 4.13
N GLN A 225 -21.30 25.32 5.25
CA GLN A 225 -19.91 25.74 5.34
C GLN A 225 -19.15 24.76 6.22
N ARG A 226 -18.12 24.10 5.67
CA ARG A 226 -17.12 23.42 6.49
C ARG A 226 -16.15 24.42 7.12
N TYR A 227 -15.78 24.18 8.36
CA TYR A 227 -14.68 24.81 9.07
C TYR A 227 -13.64 23.73 9.40
N LEU A 228 -12.39 23.94 8.98
CA LEU A 228 -11.22 23.13 9.30
C LEU A 228 -10.30 23.96 10.21
N ILE A 229 -10.04 23.47 11.42
CA ILE A 229 -9.33 24.21 12.46
C ILE A 229 -8.16 23.35 12.97
N ASP A 230 -6.95 23.69 12.53
CA ASP A 230 -5.72 23.02 12.92
C ASP A 230 -5.26 23.54 14.29
N ILE A 231 -4.99 22.63 15.22
CA ILE A 231 -4.65 22.98 16.61
C ILE A 231 -3.15 23.19 16.75
N GLY A 232 -2.74 24.41 17.09
CA GLY A 232 -1.37 24.79 17.48
C GLY A 232 -0.36 24.86 16.33
N THR A 233 -0.34 23.83 15.48
CA THR A 233 0.54 23.60 14.32
C THR A 233 -0.29 22.99 13.18
N GLU A 234 0.27 22.94 11.97
CA GLU A 234 -0.36 22.33 10.80
C GLU A 234 -0.68 20.85 11.00
N HIS A 235 -1.92 20.46 10.72
CA HIS A 235 -2.36 19.08 10.71
C HIS A 235 -1.98 18.45 9.37
N VAL A 236 -0.82 17.81 9.35
CA VAL A 236 -0.40 16.98 8.22
C VAL A 236 -1.07 15.62 8.37
N GLN A 237 -2.06 15.33 7.52
CA GLN A 237 -2.62 13.97 7.37
C GLN A 237 -1.45 12.98 7.18
N PRO A 238 -1.30 11.96 8.03
CA PRO A 238 -0.13 11.10 8.00
C PRO A 238 -0.11 10.31 6.70
N VAL A 239 0.91 10.57 5.87
CA VAL A 239 1.21 9.71 4.72
C VAL A 239 1.40 8.30 5.25
N ALA A 240 0.62 7.36 4.73
CA ALA A 240 0.67 5.98 5.17
C ALA A 240 2.11 5.45 5.02
N GLU A 241 2.68 4.89 6.09
CA GLU A 241 4.05 4.33 6.10
C GLU A 241 4.03 2.84 5.78
N ARG A 242 4.75 2.44 4.71
CA ARG A 242 4.79 1.04 4.22
C ARG A 242 5.10 0.08 5.39
N PRO A 243 4.21 -0.90 5.71
CA PRO A 243 4.34 -1.73 6.89
C PRO A 243 5.73 -2.35 7.04
N ALA A 244 6.28 -2.36 8.25
CA ALA A 244 7.68 -2.76 8.47
C ALA A 244 7.99 -4.23 8.10
N ASP A 245 6.97 -5.08 7.99
CA ASP A 245 7.04 -6.46 7.49
C ASP A 245 6.67 -6.63 6.01
N SER A 246 6.51 -5.55 5.25
CA SER A 246 6.15 -5.59 3.82
C SER A 246 7.12 -6.44 3.01
N ILE A 247 6.60 -7.19 2.04
CA ILE A 247 7.45 -8.05 1.21
C ILE A 247 8.00 -7.28 0.00
N ASP A 248 9.33 -7.22 -0.09
CA ASP A 248 10.07 -6.74 -1.26
C ASP A 248 10.13 -7.84 -2.32
N TRP A 249 9.13 -7.88 -3.22
CA TRP A 249 9.05 -8.84 -4.30
C TRP A 249 10.07 -8.59 -5.41
N ALA A 250 10.82 -9.62 -5.78
CA ALA A 250 11.63 -9.64 -6.99
C ALA A 250 10.77 -9.68 -8.26
N ALA A 251 11.38 -9.33 -9.40
CA ALA A 251 10.79 -9.66 -10.71
C ALA A 251 10.64 -11.20 -10.85
N PRO A 252 9.50 -11.72 -11.34
CA PRO A 252 9.29 -13.16 -11.52
C PRO A 252 10.31 -13.82 -12.45
N GLY A 253 10.89 -14.93 -11.98
CA GLY A 253 11.72 -15.81 -12.78
C GLY A 253 10.88 -16.80 -13.59
N THR A 254 11.24 -17.04 -14.84
CA THR A 254 10.72 -18.20 -15.59
C THR A 254 11.41 -19.46 -15.10
N ILE A 255 10.65 -20.50 -14.79
CA ILE A 255 11.18 -21.80 -14.35
C ILE A 255 12.06 -22.38 -15.48
N SER A 256 13.30 -22.73 -15.16
CA SER A 256 14.38 -23.01 -16.10
C SER A 256 15.23 -24.23 -15.73
N GLY A 257 15.35 -24.56 -14.44
CA GLY A 257 16.13 -25.69 -13.94
C GLY A 257 16.40 -25.57 -12.44
N ASP A 258 16.87 -26.64 -11.80
CA ASP A 258 16.95 -26.76 -10.33
C ASP A 258 17.56 -25.55 -9.61
N GLY A 259 18.54 -24.87 -10.22
CA GLY A 259 19.17 -23.66 -9.70
C GLY A 259 18.23 -22.46 -9.47
N ASP A 260 16.99 -22.51 -9.96
CA ASP A 260 15.91 -21.59 -9.59
C ASP A 260 15.56 -21.69 -8.09
N VAL A 261 15.68 -22.88 -7.49
CA VAL A 261 15.34 -23.13 -6.09
C VAL A 261 16.42 -22.53 -5.19
N SER A 262 16.04 -21.53 -4.41
CA SER A 262 16.97 -20.81 -3.54
C SER A 262 17.56 -21.68 -2.44
N THR A 263 18.86 -21.50 -2.21
CA THR A 263 19.61 -22.08 -1.09
C THR A 263 20.10 -20.99 -0.12
N ASN A 264 19.65 -19.74 -0.29
CA ASN A 264 20.10 -18.57 0.48
C ASN A 264 19.73 -18.65 1.97
N GLY A 265 20.69 -18.44 2.87
CA GLY A 265 20.45 -18.58 4.31
C GLY A 265 19.93 -19.97 4.72
N LYS A 266 19.29 -20.02 5.88
CA LYS A 266 18.86 -21.26 6.54
C LYS A 266 17.43 -21.62 6.16
N LEU A 267 17.24 -22.85 5.66
CA LEU A 267 15.90 -23.38 5.39
C LEU A 267 15.08 -23.45 6.69
N VAL A 268 13.88 -22.87 6.68
CA VAL A 268 12.89 -23.01 7.76
C VAL A 268 11.91 -24.11 7.38
N LYS A 269 11.39 -24.06 6.15
CA LYS A 269 10.42 -25.00 5.58
C LYS A 269 10.40 -24.90 4.06
N ALA A 270 10.11 -26.02 3.40
CA ALA A 270 9.85 -26.10 1.97
C ALA A 270 8.73 -27.13 1.77
N ILE A 271 7.70 -26.77 1.00
CA ILE A 271 6.43 -27.50 0.93
C ILE A 271 6.03 -27.73 -0.51
N ASN A 272 5.80 -29.00 -0.86
CA ASN A 272 5.17 -29.43 -2.10
C ASN A 272 3.66 -29.61 -1.85
N LEU A 273 2.81 -28.92 -2.62
CA LEU A 273 1.35 -28.98 -2.48
C LEU A 273 0.80 -30.17 -3.30
N THR A 274 1.09 -31.35 -2.75
CA THR A 274 0.91 -32.70 -3.32
C THR A 274 -0.54 -33.18 -3.40
N SER A 275 -0.80 -34.18 -4.25
CA SER A 275 -2.04 -34.96 -4.20
C SER A 275 -2.08 -35.91 -3.00
N SER A 276 -3.28 -36.35 -2.59
CA SER A 276 -3.42 -37.44 -1.61
C SER A 276 -3.00 -38.80 -2.17
N GLU A 277 -3.05 -38.97 -3.50
CA GLU A 277 -2.74 -40.21 -4.22
C GLU A 277 -1.33 -40.20 -4.83
N ALA A 278 -0.77 -41.39 -5.04
CA ALA A 278 0.53 -41.59 -5.66
C ALA A 278 0.46 -41.45 -7.20
N PRO A 279 1.55 -41.04 -7.89
CA PRO A 279 2.92 -40.87 -7.37
C PRO A 279 3.16 -39.56 -6.62
N HIS A 280 2.38 -38.51 -6.89
CA HIS A 280 2.64 -37.15 -6.43
C HIS A 280 2.24 -36.87 -4.97
N ASN A 281 2.65 -37.76 -4.05
CA ASN A 281 2.36 -37.68 -2.61
C ASN A 281 3.58 -37.97 -1.71
N ALA A 282 4.80 -37.80 -2.24
CA ALA A 282 6.06 -37.99 -1.54
C ALA A 282 6.90 -36.69 -1.48
N PRO A 283 7.78 -36.51 -0.47
CA PRO A 283 8.75 -35.41 -0.46
C PRO A 283 9.68 -35.44 -1.67
N VAL A 284 10.15 -34.26 -2.09
CA VAL A 284 10.93 -34.08 -3.33
C VAL A 284 12.19 -33.26 -3.05
N MET A 285 13.33 -33.70 -3.59
CA MET A 285 14.63 -33.02 -3.44
C MET A 285 14.99 -32.24 -4.71
N VAL A 286 14.99 -30.90 -4.65
CA VAL A 286 15.41 -30.02 -5.76
C VAL A 286 16.50 -29.09 -5.28
N ASN A 287 17.62 -29.02 -5.99
CA ASN A 287 18.81 -28.22 -5.62
C ASN A 287 19.34 -28.46 -4.18
N GLY A 288 19.10 -29.66 -3.63
CA GLY A 288 19.43 -30.01 -2.24
C GLY A 288 18.45 -29.51 -1.17
N VAL A 289 17.33 -28.92 -1.56
CA VAL A 289 16.21 -28.54 -0.67
C VAL A 289 15.16 -29.66 -0.71
N GLU A 290 14.80 -30.19 0.47
CA GLU A 290 13.71 -31.17 0.62
C GLU A 290 12.38 -30.43 0.78
N PHE A 291 11.54 -30.49 -0.25
CA PHE A 291 10.15 -30.04 -0.17
C PHE A 291 9.30 -31.16 0.41
N ALA A 292 8.82 -30.98 1.65
CA ALA A 292 7.94 -31.92 2.32
C ALA A 292 6.57 -31.98 1.62
N ALA A 293 6.03 -33.18 1.44
CA ALA A 293 4.70 -33.37 0.89
C ALA A 293 3.62 -32.91 1.88
N SER A 294 2.84 -31.91 1.47
CA SER A 294 1.60 -31.52 2.14
C SER A 294 0.41 -31.96 1.27
N PRO A 295 -0.10 -33.19 1.43
CA PRO A 295 -1.16 -33.72 0.58
C PRO A 295 -2.47 -32.97 0.79
N TYR A 296 -3.19 -32.68 -0.30
CA TYR A 296 -4.55 -32.16 -0.24
C TYR A 296 -5.44 -33.06 0.64
N VAL A 297 -6.08 -32.47 1.65
CA VAL A 297 -7.12 -33.13 2.46
C VAL A 297 -8.34 -32.21 2.52
N ALA A 298 -9.47 -32.72 2.02
CA ALA A 298 -10.71 -31.94 1.95
C ALA A 298 -11.19 -31.57 3.37
N GLY A 299 -11.36 -30.27 3.63
CA GLY A 299 -11.85 -29.75 4.92
C GLY A 299 -10.78 -29.32 5.92
N THR A 300 -9.48 -29.44 5.62
CA THR A 300 -8.39 -28.98 6.51
C THR A 300 -7.66 -27.78 5.93
N THR A 301 -7.58 -26.67 6.66
CA THR A 301 -6.84 -25.46 6.25
C THR A 301 -5.36 -25.51 6.65
N THR A 302 -4.98 -26.35 7.62
CA THR A 302 -3.58 -26.51 8.07
C THR A 302 -2.80 -27.46 7.16
N LEU A 303 -1.60 -27.02 6.76
CA LEU A 303 -0.62 -27.75 5.97
C LEU A 303 0.28 -28.64 6.85
N ALA A 304 1.09 -29.50 6.23
CA ALA A 304 1.91 -30.50 6.93
C ALA A 304 2.98 -29.94 7.89
N ASP A 305 3.32 -28.66 7.77
CA ASP A 305 4.30 -27.93 8.59
C ASP A 305 3.67 -26.99 9.63
N GLY A 306 2.35 -26.85 9.64
CA GLY A 306 1.60 -25.98 10.56
C GLY A 306 1.12 -24.65 9.96
N ASP A 307 1.54 -24.30 8.74
CA ASP A 307 1.02 -23.13 8.04
C ASP A 307 -0.44 -23.33 7.61
N THR A 308 -1.17 -22.26 7.30
CA THR A 308 -2.60 -22.36 6.95
C THR A 308 -2.94 -21.68 5.64
N MET A 309 -3.78 -22.33 4.83
CA MET A 309 -4.40 -21.78 3.63
C MET A 309 -5.91 -21.63 3.82
N PHE A 310 -6.42 -20.41 3.73
CA PHE A 310 -7.86 -20.10 3.79
C PHE A 310 -8.34 -19.54 2.46
N ALA A 311 -9.39 -20.13 1.87
CA ALA A 311 -9.98 -19.61 0.62
C ALA A 311 -10.73 -18.30 0.89
N THR A 312 -10.48 -17.27 0.07
CA THR A 312 -11.09 -15.94 0.20
C THR A 312 -12.48 -15.84 -0.43
N ASP A 313 -12.77 -16.70 -1.41
CA ASP A 313 -13.98 -16.60 -2.22
C ASP A 313 -15.10 -17.52 -1.73
N SER A 314 -16.17 -16.89 -1.22
CA SER A 314 -17.50 -17.00 -1.83
C SER A 314 -18.51 -16.16 -1.04
N ALA A 315 -19.32 -15.37 -1.75
CA ALA A 315 -20.44 -14.64 -1.15
C ALA A 315 -21.34 -15.59 -0.33
N PRO A 316 -21.97 -15.13 0.78
CA PRO A 316 -22.64 -15.98 1.78
C PRO A 316 -24.00 -16.55 1.32
N ILE A 317 -24.00 -17.26 0.19
CA ILE A 317 -25.17 -17.88 -0.43
C ILE A 317 -25.32 -19.30 0.13
N SER A 318 -26.45 -19.54 0.81
CA SER A 318 -26.90 -20.88 1.24
C SER A 318 -26.07 -21.60 2.34
N GLY A 319 -25.52 -20.87 3.31
CA GLY A 319 -25.26 -21.42 4.67
C GLY A 319 -24.24 -22.56 4.79
N GLN A 320 -23.47 -22.85 3.75
CA GLN A 320 -22.36 -23.81 3.76
C GLN A 320 -21.03 -23.08 3.81
N LEU A 321 -20.81 -22.36 4.92
CA LEU A 321 -19.53 -21.71 5.22
C LEU A 321 -18.38 -22.75 5.16
N ASN A 322 -17.22 -22.29 4.67
CA ASN A 322 -15.96 -23.04 4.61
C ASN A 322 -15.96 -24.29 3.71
N ARG A 323 -16.17 -24.11 2.39
CA ARG A 323 -15.58 -25.03 1.39
C ARG A 323 -14.07 -24.81 1.33
N VAL A 324 -13.35 -25.41 2.27
CA VAL A 324 -11.88 -25.42 2.31
C VAL A 324 -11.32 -26.03 1.02
N LEU A 325 -10.46 -25.27 0.32
CA LEU A 325 -9.72 -25.65 -0.89
C LEU A 325 -10.59 -26.32 -1.96
N ALA A 326 -11.24 -25.53 -2.84
CA ALA A 326 -12.14 -26.09 -3.86
C ALA A 326 -11.44 -26.97 -4.92
N GLY A 327 -10.13 -26.78 -5.13
CA GLY A 327 -9.38 -27.41 -6.21
C GLY A 327 -8.80 -28.79 -5.89
N ALA A 328 -9.43 -29.84 -6.42
CA ALA A 328 -8.87 -31.19 -6.42
C ALA A 328 -7.59 -31.26 -7.28
N THR A 329 -6.46 -31.60 -6.66
CA THR A 329 -5.14 -31.68 -7.29
C THR A 329 -5.19 -32.43 -8.62
N SER A 330 -4.95 -31.72 -9.73
CA SER A 330 -4.56 -32.43 -10.94
C SER A 330 -3.12 -32.86 -10.80
N SER A 331 -2.84 -34.14 -11.02
CA SER A 331 -1.60 -34.52 -11.68
C SER A 331 -1.53 -33.68 -12.96
N LEU A 332 -0.63 -32.69 -13.01
CA LEU A 332 -0.52 -31.75 -14.11
C LEU A 332 -0.20 -32.50 -15.41
N GLY A 333 0.61 -33.56 -15.28
CA GLY A 333 0.72 -34.65 -16.23
C GLY A 333 2.15 -34.99 -16.58
N GLY A 334 2.42 -36.28 -16.80
CA GLY A 334 3.66 -36.70 -17.44
C GLY A 334 3.60 -36.39 -18.94
N THR A 335 4.31 -35.36 -19.39
CA THR A 335 4.60 -35.18 -20.82
C THR A 335 6.10 -34.93 -21.03
N ASP A 336 6.66 -35.60 -22.04
CA ASP A 336 8.03 -35.36 -22.51
C ASP A 336 8.11 -34.10 -23.42
N LEU A 337 7.20 -33.13 -23.20
CA LEU A 337 7.09 -31.92 -23.99
C LEU A 337 8.12 -30.88 -23.55
N GLN A 338 8.75 -30.29 -24.55
CA GLN A 338 9.79 -29.28 -24.41
C GLN A 338 9.17 -27.89 -24.34
N PRO A 339 9.69 -26.96 -23.51
CA PRO A 339 10.90 -27.09 -22.68
C PRO A 339 10.75 -27.73 -21.29
N PHE A 340 9.53 -27.96 -20.75
CA PHE A 340 9.34 -28.50 -19.38
C PHE A 340 10.07 -29.83 -19.14
N ALA A 341 10.15 -30.70 -20.14
CA ALA A 341 10.89 -31.96 -20.10
C ALA A 341 12.44 -31.84 -19.98
N ASN A 342 13.01 -30.62 -19.97
CA ASN A 342 14.43 -30.41 -19.64
C ASN A 342 14.69 -30.29 -18.12
N LEU A 343 13.65 -30.01 -17.33
CA LEU A 343 13.75 -29.95 -15.88
C LEU A 343 14.04 -31.36 -15.32
N SER A 344 14.75 -31.44 -14.18
CA SER A 344 15.02 -32.72 -13.52
C SER A 344 13.74 -33.51 -13.24
N PRO A 345 13.78 -34.86 -13.17
CA PRO A 345 12.64 -35.66 -12.73
C PRO A 345 12.03 -35.12 -11.42
N GLU A 346 12.88 -34.71 -10.49
CA GLU A 346 12.53 -34.17 -9.18
C GLU A 346 11.85 -32.79 -9.31
N TYR A 347 12.41 -31.83 -10.06
CA TYR A 347 11.76 -30.51 -10.21
C TYR A 347 10.46 -30.60 -11.01
N ARG A 348 10.32 -31.55 -11.95
CA ARG A 348 9.04 -31.85 -12.61
C ARG A 348 8.01 -32.48 -11.68
N GLU A 349 8.44 -33.22 -10.66
CA GLU A 349 7.55 -33.79 -9.64
C GLU A 349 7.08 -32.70 -8.66
N LEU A 350 7.97 -31.81 -8.23
CA LEU A 350 7.63 -30.63 -7.41
C LEU A 350 6.63 -29.69 -8.11
N LEU A 351 6.76 -29.57 -9.43
CA LEU A 351 5.88 -28.78 -10.30
C LEU A 351 4.79 -29.61 -10.99
N GLY A 352 4.60 -30.87 -10.54
CA GLY A 352 3.63 -31.83 -11.09
C GLY A 352 2.25 -31.76 -10.44
N THR A 353 2.13 -31.01 -9.35
CA THR A 353 0.90 -30.77 -8.59
C THR A 353 0.80 -29.30 -8.14
N GLY A 354 -0.29 -28.97 -7.45
CA GLY A 354 -0.53 -27.66 -6.86
C GLY A 354 -1.95 -27.53 -6.35
N PHE A 355 -2.14 -26.62 -5.39
CA PHE A 355 -3.47 -26.23 -4.91
C PHE A 355 -3.97 -25.04 -5.71
N TYR A 356 -5.24 -25.10 -6.11
CA TYR A 356 -5.93 -23.98 -6.74
C TYR A 356 -7.27 -23.71 -6.05
N ASN A 357 -7.71 -22.46 -6.09
CA ASN A 357 -9.09 -22.09 -5.84
C ASN A 357 -9.72 -21.66 -7.16
N ASP A 358 -10.98 -21.99 -7.38
CA ASP A 358 -11.63 -21.90 -8.70
C ASP A 358 -12.98 -21.20 -8.59
N ALA A 359 -13.15 -20.11 -9.34
CA ALA A 359 -14.44 -19.45 -9.50
C ALA A 359 -15.28 -20.25 -10.51
N ASP A 360 -15.94 -21.30 -10.02
CA ASP A 360 -16.78 -22.17 -10.85
C ASP A 360 -17.88 -21.37 -11.58
N GLU A 361 -17.86 -21.41 -12.92
CA GLU A 361 -18.86 -20.75 -13.79
C GLU A 361 -20.30 -21.16 -13.43
N SER A 362 -20.52 -22.28 -12.72
CA SER A 362 -21.84 -22.73 -12.29
C SER A 362 -22.61 -21.73 -11.40
N VAL A 363 -21.92 -20.80 -10.72
CA VAL A 363 -22.58 -19.74 -9.94
C VAL A 363 -23.35 -18.77 -10.84
N ALA A 364 -22.97 -18.62 -12.12
CA ALA A 364 -23.61 -17.71 -13.07
C ALA A 364 -25.06 -18.12 -13.46
N ASP A 365 -25.47 -19.38 -13.24
CA ASP A 365 -26.86 -19.82 -13.50
C ASP A 365 -27.70 -19.94 -12.21
N VAL A 366 -27.16 -19.54 -11.04
CA VAL A 366 -27.98 -19.25 -9.85
C VAL A 366 -28.67 -17.88 -10.04
N ARG A 367 -29.65 -17.86 -10.94
CA ARG A 367 -30.44 -16.68 -11.31
C ARG A 367 -31.38 -16.25 -10.18
N LEU A 368 -30.83 -15.65 -9.12
CA LEU A 368 -31.57 -14.74 -8.26
C LEU A 368 -32.03 -13.56 -9.14
N GLY A 369 -33.34 -13.48 -9.36
CA GLY A 369 -33.92 -12.84 -10.55
C GLY A 369 -33.39 -11.44 -10.89
N ASN A 370 -32.92 -11.28 -12.13
CA ASN A 370 -32.46 -10.04 -12.76
C ASN A 370 -31.30 -9.27 -12.09
N TYR A 371 -30.66 -9.78 -11.04
CA TYR A 371 -29.42 -9.20 -10.54
C TYR A 371 -28.21 -9.73 -11.32
N SER A 372 -27.79 -8.97 -12.33
CA SER A 372 -26.42 -9.09 -12.87
C SER A 372 -25.44 -8.59 -11.81
N ILE A 373 -24.65 -9.48 -11.24
CA ILE A 373 -23.56 -9.11 -10.31
C ILE A 373 -22.59 -8.20 -11.09
N PRO A 374 -22.27 -6.98 -10.62
CA PRO A 374 -21.33 -6.11 -11.31
C PRO A 374 -19.95 -6.76 -11.44
N GLU A 375 -19.26 -6.51 -12.54
CA GLU A 375 -17.97 -7.13 -12.88
C GLU A 375 -16.88 -6.87 -11.81
N ARG A 376 -17.04 -5.80 -11.02
CA ARG A 376 -16.19 -5.45 -9.85
C ARG A 376 -16.47 -6.24 -8.56
N TYR A 377 -17.62 -6.92 -8.45
CA TYR A 377 -18.02 -7.73 -7.28
C TYR A 377 -17.85 -9.24 -7.49
N THR A 378 -17.19 -9.63 -8.58
CA THR A 378 -16.52 -10.94 -8.61
C THR A 378 -15.14 -10.77 -7.98
N GLU A 379 -15.14 -10.94 -6.66
CA GLU A 379 -13.96 -11.32 -5.89
C GLU A 379 -13.22 -12.45 -6.64
N ARG A 380 -11.89 -12.45 -6.55
CA ARG A 380 -11.02 -13.17 -7.50
C ARG A 380 -10.47 -14.44 -6.85
N ALA A 381 -11.15 -15.58 -7.07
CA ALA A 381 -10.84 -16.92 -6.52
C ALA A 381 -9.39 -17.08 -6.03
N GLY A 382 -9.24 -16.77 -4.74
CA GLY A 382 -7.95 -16.68 -4.07
C GLY A 382 -7.90 -17.43 -2.75
N TYR A 383 -6.77 -17.28 -2.07
CA TYR A 383 -6.54 -17.78 -0.72
C TYR A 383 -5.41 -17.03 -0.01
N ASP A 384 -5.55 -16.96 1.30
CA ASP A 384 -4.55 -16.42 2.22
C ASP A 384 -3.64 -17.55 2.69
N LEU A 385 -2.36 -17.49 2.32
CA LEU A 385 -1.30 -18.31 2.91
C LEU A 385 -0.77 -17.59 4.15
N THR A 386 -1.05 -18.13 5.33
CA THR A 386 -0.45 -17.67 6.59
C THR A 386 0.80 -18.48 6.88
N LEU A 387 1.96 -17.84 6.74
CA LEU A 387 3.22 -18.34 7.24
C LEU A 387 3.24 -18.22 8.76
N THR A 388 3.66 -19.28 9.46
CA THR A 388 3.72 -19.37 10.92
C THR A 388 5.13 -19.69 11.43
N GLY A 389 5.37 -19.53 12.73
CA GLY A 389 6.64 -19.88 13.37
C GLY A 389 7.78 -18.90 13.06
N LEU A 390 7.45 -17.65 12.68
CA LEU A 390 8.41 -16.59 12.44
C LEU A 390 8.99 -16.09 13.77
N THR A 391 10.17 -15.45 13.69
CA THR A 391 10.83 -14.79 14.81
C THR A 391 10.79 -13.27 14.56
N PRO A 392 10.06 -12.49 15.37
CA PRO A 392 10.07 -11.03 15.27
C PRO A 392 11.48 -10.44 15.27
N GLY A 393 11.76 -9.54 14.34
CA GLY A 393 13.08 -8.93 14.11
C GLY A 393 14.06 -9.77 13.29
N ALA A 394 13.68 -10.96 12.80
CA ALA A 394 14.48 -11.73 11.86
C ALA A 394 14.05 -11.47 10.40
N GLU A 395 15.04 -11.46 9.50
CA GLU A 395 14.82 -11.37 8.06
C GLU A 395 14.52 -12.75 7.44
N TYR A 396 13.64 -12.76 6.46
CA TYR A 396 13.19 -13.96 5.75
C TYR A 396 13.19 -13.75 4.23
N GLU A 397 13.61 -14.78 3.50
CA GLU A 397 13.34 -14.95 2.07
C GLU A 397 12.21 -15.97 1.90
N VAL A 398 11.10 -15.55 1.29
CA VAL A 398 10.03 -16.44 0.82
C VAL A 398 10.18 -16.66 -0.68
N GLN A 399 9.98 -17.89 -1.14
CA GLN A 399 9.94 -18.24 -2.56
C GLN A 399 8.67 -19.02 -2.88
N LEU A 400 7.93 -18.60 -3.91
CA LEU A 400 6.69 -19.23 -4.35
C LEU A 400 6.81 -19.69 -5.81
N PHE A 401 6.21 -20.84 -6.14
CA PHE A 401 6.26 -21.45 -7.47
C PHE A 401 4.85 -21.71 -8.00
N VAL A 402 4.56 -21.28 -9.23
CA VAL A 402 3.30 -21.57 -9.92
C VAL A 402 3.58 -22.22 -11.27
N ASN A 403 2.93 -23.35 -11.56
CA ASN A 403 3.14 -24.07 -12.81
C ASN A 403 1.85 -24.74 -13.28
N ASP A 404 1.33 -24.33 -14.43
CA ASP A 404 0.47 -25.16 -15.28
C ASP A 404 1.02 -25.10 -16.70
N TYR A 405 1.81 -26.11 -17.07
CA TYR A 405 2.45 -26.18 -18.38
C TYR A 405 1.45 -26.51 -19.51
N ARG A 406 0.23 -26.93 -19.17
CA ARG A 406 -0.86 -27.14 -20.10
C ARG A 406 -1.32 -25.79 -20.65
N THR A 407 -2.07 -25.81 -21.75
CA THR A 407 -2.97 -24.68 -22.06
C THR A 407 -4.43 -25.12 -22.10
N ASP A 408 -4.74 -26.39 -21.77
CA ASP A 408 -6.07 -26.96 -21.75
C ASP A 408 -6.40 -27.57 -20.38
N ARG A 409 -7.60 -27.25 -19.87
CA ARG A 409 -8.18 -27.95 -18.72
C ARG A 409 -9.65 -28.30 -18.99
N ILE A 410 -10.14 -29.25 -18.21
CA ILE A 410 -11.36 -30.03 -18.42
C ILE A 410 -12.59 -29.14 -18.68
N GLY A 411 -13.13 -29.20 -19.91
CA GLY A 411 -14.45 -28.68 -20.28
C GLY A 411 -14.48 -27.32 -20.99
N THR A 412 -13.40 -26.53 -20.94
CA THR A 412 -13.39 -25.12 -21.37
C THR A 412 -12.32 -24.84 -22.45
N ARG A 413 -12.22 -23.57 -22.89
CA ARG A 413 -11.24 -23.14 -23.91
C ARG A 413 -9.86 -22.93 -23.30
N ALA A 414 -8.83 -23.01 -24.16
CA ALA A 414 -7.47 -22.74 -23.77
C ALA A 414 -7.23 -21.27 -23.40
N ASN A 415 -6.67 -21.02 -22.21
CA ASN A 415 -6.35 -19.68 -21.70
C ASN A 415 -4.86 -19.61 -21.30
N PRO A 416 -3.97 -19.13 -22.19
CA PRO A 416 -2.52 -19.11 -21.94
C PRO A 416 -2.05 -17.98 -21.02
N ASP A 417 -2.92 -17.01 -20.68
CA ASP A 417 -2.59 -15.80 -19.92
C ASP A 417 -2.93 -15.92 -18.41
N LEU A 418 -3.19 -17.14 -17.91
CA LEU A 418 -3.52 -17.36 -16.49
C LEU A 418 -2.35 -16.99 -15.56
N THR A 419 -2.69 -16.28 -14.48
CA THR A 419 -1.75 -15.68 -13.53
C THR A 419 -2.26 -15.81 -12.10
N THR A 420 -1.34 -15.98 -11.15
CA THR A 420 -1.57 -15.74 -9.73
C THR A 420 -0.88 -14.44 -9.36
N ILE A 421 -1.64 -13.48 -8.86
CA ILE A 421 -1.12 -12.29 -8.20
C ILE A 421 -0.85 -12.67 -6.75
N VAL A 422 0.40 -12.54 -6.33
CA VAL A 422 0.86 -12.73 -4.95
C VAL A 422 1.08 -11.35 -4.37
N ARG A 423 0.43 -11.05 -3.24
CA ARG A 423 0.48 -9.72 -2.64
C ARG A 423 0.42 -9.74 -1.13
N ASP A 424 0.96 -8.69 -0.54
CA ASP A 424 0.86 -8.40 0.88
C ASP A 424 0.57 -6.90 1.07
N ALA A 425 0.51 -6.43 2.32
CA ALA A 425 0.13 -5.05 2.63
C ALA A 425 1.08 -3.97 2.05
N GLY A 426 2.25 -4.32 1.52
CA GLY A 426 3.21 -3.36 0.95
C GLY A 426 3.76 -3.71 -0.43
N GLY A 427 3.16 -4.64 -1.17
CA GLY A 427 3.56 -4.93 -2.56
C GLY A 427 2.77 -6.08 -3.21
N GLU A 428 2.63 -6.03 -4.54
CA GLU A 428 2.09 -7.14 -5.34
C GLU A 428 2.98 -7.53 -6.51
N VAL A 429 2.89 -8.79 -6.93
CA VAL A 429 3.62 -9.35 -8.08
C VAL A 429 2.79 -10.42 -8.78
N SER A 430 2.78 -10.41 -10.11
CA SER A 430 1.99 -11.35 -10.93
C SER A 430 2.87 -12.45 -11.54
N LEU A 431 2.59 -13.71 -11.21
CA LEU A 431 3.27 -14.88 -11.76
C LEU A 431 2.37 -15.60 -12.76
N ARG A 432 2.87 -15.85 -13.98
CA ARG A 432 2.17 -16.67 -14.98
C ARG A 432 2.25 -18.14 -14.64
N HIS A 433 1.13 -18.84 -14.73
CA HIS A 433 1.09 -20.32 -14.63
C HIS A 433 1.86 -20.97 -15.80
N ASN A 434 1.87 -20.29 -16.95
CA ASN A 434 2.58 -20.68 -18.16
C ASN A 434 3.36 -19.47 -18.69
N ALA A 435 4.69 -19.44 -18.53
CA ALA A 435 5.47 -18.22 -18.76
C ALA A 435 5.39 -17.71 -20.22
N ALA A 436 5.48 -18.62 -21.19
CA ALA A 436 5.46 -18.31 -22.62
C ALA A 436 4.07 -18.39 -23.28
N GLY A 437 3.03 -18.78 -22.54
CA GLY A 437 1.67 -18.98 -23.07
C GLY A 437 1.56 -20.14 -24.06
N ALA A 438 2.34 -21.21 -23.87
CA ALA A 438 2.48 -22.32 -24.82
C ALA A 438 2.54 -23.69 -24.15
N TYR A 439 1.99 -24.72 -24.82
CA TYR A 439 2.07 -26.11 -24.40
C TYR A 439 3.51 -26.54 -24.06
N GLY A 440 3.73 -27.02 -22.83
CA GLY A 440 5.04 -27.50 -22.39
C GLY A 440 6.01 -26.40 -21.96
N SER A 441 5.60 -25.12 -21.94
CA SER A 441 6.34 -24.08 -21.22
C SER A 441 6.13 -24.27 -19.72
N PRO A 442 7.19 -24.26 -18.89
CA PRO A 442 7.07 -24.04 -17.46
C PRO A 442 6.36 -22.72 -17.13
N GLY A 443 5.86 -22.65 -15.90
CA GLY A 443 5.39 -21.42 -15.26
C GLY A 443 6.52 -20.54 -14.70
N GLN A 444 6.24 -19.88 -13.57
CA GLN A 444 7.12 -18.90 -12.97
C GLN A 444 7.30 -19.12 -11.46
N TYR A 445 8.37 -18.55 -10.93
CA TYR A 445 8.60 -18.40 -9.49
C TYR A 445 8.84 -16.94 -9.15
N VAL A 446 8.66 -16.58 -7.88
CA VAL A 446 9.07 -15.29 -7.34
C VAL A 446 9.78 -15.49 -6.01
N ARG A 447 10.68 -14.58 -5.68
CA ARG A 447 11.26 -14.44 -4.34
C ARG A 447 10.83 -13.10 -3.75
N GLY A 448 10.66 -13.05 -2.44
CA GLY A 448 10.40 -11.82 -1.71
C GLY A 448 11.13 -11.82 -0.37
N TRP A 449 11.54 -10.65 0.09
CA TRP A 449 12.24 -10.47 1.36
C TRP A 449 11.43 -9.60 2.32
N PHE A 450 11.45 -9.93 3.61
CA PHE A 450 10.81 -9.13 4.66
C PHE A 450 11.45 -9.34 6.03
N THR A 451 11.32 -8.36 6.93
CA THR A 451 11.59 -8.54 8.36
C THR A 451 10.28 -8.94 9.05
N ALA A 452 10.24 -10.04 9.80
CA ALA A 452 9.03 -10.41 10.52
C ALA A 452 8.76 -9.44 11.68
N THR A 453 7.57 -8.87 11.77
CA THR A 453 7.10 -8.06 12.93
C THR A 453 6.37 -8.91 13.97
N ASP A 454 5.69 -9.97 13.54
CA ASP A 454 5.03 -10.98 14.39
C ASP A 454 5.55 -12.40 14.05
N THR A 455 5.10 -13.37 14.82
CA THR A 455 5.25 -14.82 14.63
C THR A 455 4.52 -15.39 13.41
N THR A 456 3.69 -14.59 12.74
CA THR A 456 2.97 -14.95 11.51
C THR A 456 3.08 -13.85 10.44
N LYS A 457 2.97 -14.24 9.16
CA LYS A 457 2.85 -13.34 8.00
C LYS A 457 1.78 -13.88 7.07
N VAL A 458 0.83 -13.02 6.66
CA VAL A 458 -0.17 -13.37 5.64
C VAL A 458 0.33 -12.94 4.26
N ILE A 459 0.14 -13.81 3.28
CA ILE A 459 0.35 -13.56 1.85
C ILE A 459 -0.95 -13.90 1.14
N HIS A 460 -1.50 -12.95 0.39
CA HIS A 460 -2.73 -13.12 -0.37
C HIS A 460 -2.39 -13.62 -1.78
N LEU A 461 -2.96 -14.74 -2.21
CA LEU A 461 -2.80 -15.28 -3.56
C LEU A 461 -4.13 -15.21 -4.31
N VAL A 462 -4.16 -14.50 -5.43
CA VAL A 462 -5.39 -14.01 -6.07
C VAL A 462 -5.33 -14.29 -7.57
N GLY A 463 -6.39 -14.82 -8.18
CA GLY A 463 -6.38 -15.12 -9.61
C GLY A 463 -6.42 -13.85 -10.50
N GLY A 464 -5.49 -13.76 -11.45
CA GLY A 464 -5.39 -12.63 -12.38
C GLY A 464 -6.38 -12.70 -13.56
N PRO A 465 -6.61 -11.58 -14.26
CA PRO A 465 -7.55 -11.51 -15.38
C PRO A 465 -7.00 -12.15 -16.66
N GLY A 466 -7.35 -13.42 -16.89
CA GLY A 466 -7.07 -14.11 -18.17
C GLY A 466 -7.79 -13.45 -19.35
N LYS A 467 -7.14 -13.38 -20.52
CA LYS A 467 -7.51 -12.40 -21.56
C LYS A 467 -8.58 -12.87 -22.56
N GLY A 468 -9.80 -13.10 -22.08
CA GLY A 468 -11.01 -12.91 -22.88
C GLY A 468 -12.14 -13.92 -22.72
N GLY A 469 -13.18 -13.51 -22.00
CA GLY A 469 -14.56 -14.01 -22.16
C GLY A 469 -14.88 -15.34 -21.48
N SER A 470 -15.61 -15.23 -20.36
CA SER A 470 -16.00 -16.28 -19.39
C SER A 470 -14.93 -16.62 -18.34
N ASP A 471 -15.40 -17.06 -17.18
CA ASP A 471 -14.75 -16.83 -15.89
C ASP A 471 -13.69 -17.89 -15.54
N GLN A 472 -12.42 -17.52 -15.71
CA GLN A 472 -11.28 -18.27 -15.17
C GLN A 472 -10.32 -17.32 -14.50
N ARG A 473 -10.52 -17.15 -13.18
CA ARG A 473 -9.76 -16.26 -12.28
C ARG A 473 -9.21 -17.04 -11.10
N SER A 474 -8.60 -18.19 -11.39
CA SER A 474 -8.22 -19.22 -10.41
C SER A 474 -6.79 -18.98 -9.89
N ALA A 475 -6.60 -18.71 -8.60
CA ALA A 475 -5.27 -18.70 -7.99
C ALA A 475 -4.68 -20.11 -7.94
N LEU A 476 -3.39 -20.27 -8.26
CA LEU A 476 -2.63 -21.52 -8.25
C LEU A 476 -1.29 -21.34 -7.51
N LEU A 477 -0.89 -22.36 -6.74
CA LEU A 477 0.41 -22.49 -6.07
C LEU A 477 0.84 -23.96 -6.13
N SER A 478 2.01 -24.26 -6.68
CA SER A 478 2.57 -25.62 -6.76
C SER A 478 3.41 -25.96 -5.53
N ALA A 479 4.26 -25.02 -5.12
CA ALA A 479 5.16 -25.17 -3.99
C ALA A 479 5.54 -23.81 -3.41
N TYR A 480 6.06 -23.80 -2.20
CA TYR A 480 6.75 -22.64 -1.62
C TYR A 480 7.89 -23.09 -0.69
N GLN A 481 8.83 -22.19 -0.43
CA GLN A 481 9.77 -22.33 0.69
C GLN A 481 9.94 -21.01 1.44
N LEU A 482 10.30 -21.13 2.71
CA LEU A 482 10.69 -20.02 3.57
C LEU A 482 12.09 -20.29 4.12
N ARG A 483 12.96 -19.28 4.03
CA ARG A 483 14.33 -19.33 4.51
C ARG A 483 14.56 -18.15 5.45
N GLN A 484 15.10 -18.43 6.63
CA GLN A 484 15.55 -17.40 7.55
C GLN A 484 16.92 -16.95 7.08
N LEU A 485 17.10 -15.65 6.85
CA LEU A 485 18.44 -15.12 6.62
C LEU A 485 19.16 -15.13 7.98
N GLU A 486 20.39 -15.63 8.00
CA GLU A 486 21.22 -15.53 9.20
C GLU A 486 21.50 -14.04 9.44
N PRO A 487 21.38 -13.52 10.68
CA PRO A 487 21.64 -12.11 10.96
C PRO A 487 23.00 -11.66 10.43
N ALA A 488 23.08 -10.42 9.94
CA ALA A 488 24.33 -9.83 9.52
C ALA A 488 25.27 -9.62 10.74
N ASP A 489 26.14 -10.62 10.99
CA ASP A 489 27.16 -10.63 12.04
C ASP A 489 28.15 -9.46 11.88
N GLY A 490 27.79 -8.28 12.41
CA GLY A 490 28.66 -7.10 12.56
C GLY A 490 28.26 -5.90 11.69
N GLU A 491 28.41 -4.70 12.28
CA GLU A 491 27.99 -3.42 11.68
C GLU A 491 28.72 -3.08 10.36
N GLY A 492 27.97 -2.51 9.41
CA GLY A 492 28.53 -1.71 8.31
C GLY A 492 28.02 -2.08 6.91
N ILE A 493 28.18 -1.13 5.99
CA ILE A 493 27.77 -1.27 4.58
C ILE A 493 28.73 -2.23 3.87
N PRO A 494 28.25 -3.29 3.20
CA PRO A 494 29.10 -4.18 2.41
C PRO A 494 29.48 -3.56 1.06
N ILE A 495 30.73 -3.82 0.65
CA ILE A 495 31.18 -3.73 -0.75
C ILE A 495 31.88 -5.07 -1.04
N VAL A 496 31.58 -5.65 -2.21
CA VAL A 496 31.79 -7.07 -2.57
C VAL A 496 32.34 -7.10 -4.02
N ALA A 497 33.32 -7.90 -4.46
CA ALA A 497 33.60 -9.36 -4.38
C ALA A 497 33.90 -10.04 -3.00
N GLU A 498 34.37 -11.29 -3.02
CA GLU A 498 33.70 -12.44 -2.36
C GLU A 498 34.66 -13.44 -1.64
N VAL A 499 34.30 -14.28 -0.64
CA VAL A 499 33.01 -14.51 0.08
C VAL A 499 33.17 -14.39 1.65
N PRO A 500 33.14 -15.40 2.58
CA PRO A 500 33.22 -15.20 4.05
C PRO A 500 34.50 -15.84 4.69
N GLU A 501 34.72 -16.03 6.00
CA GLU A 501 33.96 -15.84 7.28
C GLU A 501 34.92 -15.24 8.37
N ARG A 502 34.63 -15.03 9.67
CA ARG A 502 33.43 -15.17 10.55
C ARG A 502 33.63 -14.30 11.82
N GLY A 503 32.54 -13.96 12.53
CA GLY A 503 32.50 -14.15 13.99
C GLY A 503 32.54 -12.94 14.94
N GLY A 504 31.40 -12.24 15.08
CA GLY A 504 30.89 -11.54 16.28
C GLY A 504 31.64 -10.34 16.91
N THR A 505 31.01 -9.47 17.72
CA THR A 505 29.58 -9.27 18.07
C THR A 505 29.34 -7.88 18.73
N ASP A 506 28.12 -7.34 18.55
CA ASP A 506 27.33 -6.37 19.36
C ASP A 506 27.77 -4.91 19.66
N GLY A 507 26.88 -3.94 19.33
CA GLY A 507 26.70 -2.66 20.05
C GLY A 507 26.45 -1.38 19.23
N ALA A 508 25.20 -1.09 18.82
CA ALA A 508 24.92 -0.20 17.68
C ALA A 508 24.52 1.28 17.95
N LEU A 509 24.79 2.13 16.93
CA LEU A 509 24.30 3.50 16.71
C LEU A 509 23.86 3.65 15.24
N THR A 510 22.58 3.94 14.98
CA THR A 510 22.00 3.82 13.63
C THR A 510 22.52 4.84 12.61
N LEU A 511 22.94 4.33 11.46
CA LEU A 511 23.27 5.09 10.23
C LEU A 511 22.36 4.60 9.10
N THR A 512 21.68 5.50 8.39
CA THR A 512 20.83 5.12 7.24
C THR A 512 21.53 5.47 5.92
N VAL A 513 21.76 4.46 5.10
CA VAL A 513 22.22 4.61 3.71
C VAL A 513 21.11 4.14 2.80
N ARG A 514 20.72 4.98 1.84
CA ARG A 514 19.66 4.66 0.89
C ARG A 514 20.19 3.65 -0.16
N ASP A 515 19.40 2.59 -0.36
CA ASP A 515 19.43 1.59 -1.45
C ASP A 515 20.70 1.52 -2.34
N TYR A 516 21.39 0.38 -2.24
CA TYR A 516 22.58 0.07 -3.04
C TYR A 516 22.49 -1.27 -3.80
N GLY A 517 21.35 -1.98 -3.77
CA GLY A 517 21.21 -3.31 -4.36
C GLY A 517 22.34 -4.28 -3.98
N ALA A 518 23.11 -4.75 -4.98
CA ALA A 518 24.25 -5.65 -4.80
C ALA A 518 25.56 -4.96 -4.34
N GLY A 519 25.56 -3.66 -4.09
CA GLY A 519 26.71 -2.86 -3.66
C GLY A 519 27.24 -1.91 -4.74
N ILE A 520 28.19 -1.06 -4.36
CA ILE A 520 28.71 0.00 -5.24
C ILE A 520 29.61 -0.59 -6.34
N GLN A 521 29.05 -0.70 -7.55
CA GLN A 521 29.79 -1.03 -8.77
C GLN A 521 30.63 0.18 -9.21
N LEU A 522 31.96 0.06 -9.16
CA LEU A 522 32.86 1.03 -9.80
C LEU A 522 32.84 0.80 -11.32
N THR A 523 32.75 1.88 -12.10
CA THR A 523 32.69 1.78 -13.57
C THR A 523 34.05 1.38 -14.17
N GLY A 524 33.99 0.73 -15.34
CA GLY A 524 35.10 -0.05 -15.90
C GLY A 524 36.41 0.72 -16.18
N PRO A 525 37.55 0.02 -16.23
CA PRO A 525 38.87 0.62 -16.15
C PRO A 525 39.19 1.55 -17.33
N THR A 526 39.39 2.82 -17.03
CA THR A 526 40.04 3.75 -17.97
C THR A 526 41.56 3.72 -17.71
N ASN A 527 42.32 3.18 -18.66
CA ASN A 527 43.78 3.29 -18.62
C ASN A 527 44.17 4.74 -18.98
N VAL A 528 44.85 5.43 -18.06
CA VAL A 528 45.29 6.83 -18.23
C VAL A 528 46.80 6.99 -18.39
N GLY A 529 47.50 5.88 -18.69
CA GLY A 529 48.94 5.86 -19.02
C GLY A 529 49.75 4.97 -18.08
N ASP A 530 49.88 5.38 -16.82
CA ASP A 530 50.67 4.71 -15.77
C ASP A 530 49.82 3.88 -14.79
N ARG A 531 48.49 4.02 -14.86
CA ARG A 531 47.53 3.49 -13.89
C ARG A 531 46.19 3.14 -14.54
N LEU A 532 45.44 2.25 -13.90
CA LEU A 532 44.02 2.02 -14.21
C LEU A 532 43.17 2.88 -13.26
N ARG A 533 42.26 3.68 -13.81
CA ARG A 533 41.25 4.43 -13.04
C ARG A 533 39.90 3.73 -13.10
N PHE A 534 39.25 3.66 -11.95
CA PHE A 534 37.85 3.31 -11.78
C PHE A 534 37.16 4.46 -11.03
N ASP A 535 35.97 4.86 -11.49
CA ASP A 535 35.17 5.94 -10.90
C ASP A 535 33.78 5.39 -10.50
N GLY A 536 33.25 5.86 -9.38
CA GLY A 536 31.92 5.53 -8.87
C GLY A 536 31.42 6.58 -7.87
N ALA A 537 30.29 6.36 -7.23
CA ALA A 537 29.71 7.28 -6.25
C ALA A 537 29.17 6.55 -5.03
N LEU A 538 29.24 7.20 -3.86
CA LEU A 538 28.51 6.77 -2.68
C LEU A 538 27.02 7.16 -2.82
N PRO A 539 26.09 6.26 -2.45
CA PRO A 539 24.69 6.61 -2.21
C PRO A 539 24.56 7.70 -1.14
N ALA A 540 23.40 8.34 -1.09
CA ALA A 540 23.09 9.34 -0.07
C ALA A 540 23.15 8.74 1.33
N ILE A 541 24.09 9.23 2.14
CA ILE A 541 24.25 8.88 3.55
C ILE A 541 23.55 9.97 4.36
N SER A 542 22.51 9.60 5.10
CA SER A 542 21.71 10.52 5.90
C SER A 542 21.86 10.21 7.39
N VAL A 543 22.00 11.25 8.19
CA VAL A 543 22.00 11.17 9.66
C VAL A 543 20.90 12.09 10.17
N THR A 544 20.01 11.52 10.99
CA THR A 544 18.90 12.24 11.63
C THR A 544 19.11 12.20 13.14
N ASP A 545 19.39 13.36 13.76
CA ASP A 545 19.56 13.43 15.21
C ASP A 545 18.28 13.97 15.87
N THR A 546 17.69 13.18 16.76
CA THR A 546 16.49 13.52 17.54
C THR A 546 16.78 13.66 19.03
N ARG A 547 18.05 13.58 19.46
CA ARG A 547 18.44 13.54 20.88
C ARG A 547 18.23 14.88 21.57
N SER A 548 17.46 14.88 22.65
CA SER A 548 17.22 16.07 23.48
C SER A 548 18.51 16.64 24.07
N ALA A 549 18.46 17.90 24.52
CA ALA A 549 19.58 18.59 25.17
C ALA A 549 20.21 17.77 26.31
N SER A 550 19.38 17.10 27.12
CA SER A 550 19.79 16.23 28.23
C SER A 550 20.37 14.86 27.82
N GLN A 551 20.10 14.37 26.60
CA GLN A 551 20.56 13.05 26.14
C GLN A 551 21.90 13.10 25.39
N ALA A 552 22.20 14.21 24.71
CA ALA A 552 23.43 14.38 23.93
C ALA A 552 24.36 15.48 24.46
N GLY A 553 24.01 16.15 25.57
CA GLY A 553 24.84 17.17 26.20
C GLY A 553 25.25 18.28 25.23
N GLU A 554 26.50 18.71 25.32
CA GLU A 554 27.11 19.71 24.41
C GLU A 554 27.66 19.09 23.11
N SER A 555 27.49 17.78 22.86
CA SER A 555 28.15 17.09 21.74
C SER A 555 27.46 17.30 20.39
N GLY A 556 28.27 17.42 19.33
CA GLY A 556 27.87 17.30 17.93
C GLY A 556 27.95 15.85 17.44
N TRP A 557 28.10 15.68 16.12
CA TRP A 557 28.42 14.38 15.51
C TRP A 557 29.25 14.51 14.21
N THR A 558 29.98 13.46 13.86
CA THR A 558 30.69 13.32 12.58
C THR A 558 30.55 11.93 11.99
N VAL A 559 30.34 11.86 10.67
CA VAL A 559 30.47 10.63 9.89
C VAL A 559 31.88 10.57 9.31
N SER A 560 32.59 9.47 9.55
CA SER A 560 33.92 9.23 8.97
C SER A 560 33.98 7.84 8.33
N GLY A 561 34.65 7.73 7.18
CA GLY A 561 34.82 6.51 6.42
C GLY A 561 36.27 6.03 6.37
N ARG A 562 36.46 4.70 6.34
CA ARG A 562 37.73 4.04 6.03
C ARG A 562 37.46 2.80 5.17
N ALA A 563 38.38 2.46 4.27
CA ALA A 563 38.32 1.24 3.48
C ALA A 563 39.35 0.21 3.97
N THR A 564 38.99 -1.07 3.98
CA THR A 564 39.96 -2.16 4.10
C THR A 564 40.87 -2.23 2.87
N ALA A 565 41.98 -2.96 2.94
CA ALA A 565 42.71 -3.34 1.73
C ALA A 565 41.76 -4.08 0.74
N PHE A 566 42.06 -3.96 -0.55
CA PHE A 566 41.39 -4.65 -1.64
C PHE A 566 42.04 -6.01 -1.85
N THR A 567 41.27 -7.09 -1.85
CA THR A 567 41.77 -8.47 -1.90
C THR A 567 41.08 -9.30 -2.99
N SER A 568 41.86 -10.07 -3.75
CA SER A 568 41.39 -11.08 -4.73
C SER A 568 42.21 -12.37 -4.55
N GLY A 569 41.66 -13.35 -3.84
CA GLY A 569 42.35 -14.60 -3.54
C GLY A 569 43.56 -14.38 -2.62
N ALA A 570 44.78 -14.52 -3.15
CA ALA A 570 46.02 -14.27 -2.43
C ALA A 570 46.63 -12.88 -2.72
N ASP A 571 46.17 -12.21 -3.77
CA ASP A 571 46.66 -10.90 -4.20
C ASP A 571 45.89 -9.78 -3.49
N GLN A 572 46.61 -8.73 -3.10
CA GLN A 572 46.02 -7.59 -2.39
C GLN A 572 46.70 -6.27 -2.75
N PHE A 573 45.94 -5.17 -2.71
CA PHE A 573 46.46 -3.80 -2.75
C PHE A 573 45.80 -2.92 -1.68
N SER A 574 46.53 -1.91 -1.22
CA SER A 574 46.13 -1.06 -0.10
C SER A 574 44.99 -0.10 -0.45
N SER A 575 44.11 0.19 0.52
CA SER A 575 43.05 1.21 0.39
C SER A 575 43.56 2.64 0.30
N GLU A 576 44.87 2.87 0.44
CA GLU A 576 45.50 4.16 0.14
C GLU A 576 45.31 4.57 -1.34
N TYR A 577 45.04 3.62 -2.23
CA TYR A 577 44.74 3.87 -3.64
C TYR A 577 43.31 4.36 -3.91
N LEU A 578 42.40 4.24 -2.93
CA LEU A 578 41.04 4.74 -2.98
C LEU A 578 40.96 6.12 -2.33
N GLY A 579 40.42 7.09 -3.06
CA GLY A 579 40.05 8.42 -2.56
C GLY A 579 38.55 8.70 -2.65
N TRP A 580 38.08 9.72 -1.95
CA TRP A 580 36.71 10.24 -2.05
C TRP A 580 36.63 11.76 -2.09
N HIS A 581 35.56 12.32 -2.65
CA HIS A 581 35.33 13.75 -2.71
C HIS A 581 33.92 14.08 -2.19
N PRO A 582 33.78 14.46 -0.89
CA PRO A 582 32.48 14.74 -0.28
C PRO A 582 31.72 15.90 -0.93
N TRP A 583 30.42 15.72 -1.15
CA TRP A 583 29.51 16.75 -1.63
C TRP A 583 28.09 16.55 -1.07
N ALA A 584 27.25 17.59 -1.16
CA ALA A 584 25.84 17.55 -0.82
C ALA A 584 25.06 18.43 -1.79
N GLN A 585 23.80 18.09 -2.08
CA GLN A 585 22.94 18.89 -2.95
C GLN A 585 22.44 20.15 -2.24
N ASP A 586 21.93 19.99 -1.01
CA ASP A 586 21.44 21.08 -0.16
C ASP A 586 22.11 20.97 1.23
N LEU A 587 23.03 21.88 1.53
CA LEU A 587 23.80 21.87 2.79
C LEU A 587 23.21 22.91 3.76
N ARG A 588 22.46 22.43 4.78
CA ARG A 588 21.87 23.29 5.82
C ARG A 588 22.93 23.95 6.70
N ASP A 589 22.60 25.11 7.27
CA ASP A 589 23.49 25.84 8.19
C ASP A 589 23.97 24.99 9.37
N GLY A 590 25.25 25.15 9.73
CA GLY A 590 25.90 24.42 10.82
C GLY A 590 26.38 23.00 10.48
N VAL A 591 26.16 22.53 9.24
CA VAL A 591 26.71 21.29 8.70
C VAL A 591 27.97 21.59 7.89
N THR A 592 29.03 20.80 8.06
CA THR A 592 30.32 20.94 7.37
C THR A 592 30.71 19.63 6.71
N LEU A 593 30.89 19.66 5.38
CA LEU A 593 31.45 18.55 4.61
C LEU A 593 32.93 18.31 4.96
N GLY A 594 33.36 17.05 4.92
CA GLY A 594 34.76 16.69 5.07
C GLY A 594 35.62 17.14 3.88
N PRO A 595 36.94 17.32 4.06
CA PRO A 595 37.84 17.66 2.98
C PRO A 595 37.93 16.54 1.94
N PRO A 596 38.12 16.85 0.64
CA PRO A 596 38.45 15.85 -0.37
C PRO A 596 39.72 15.06 0.00
N VAL A 597 39.69 13.75 -0.30
CA VAL A 597 40.80 12.83 -0.07
C VAL A 597 41.17 12.19 -1.40
N ASP A 598 42.31 12.58 -1.95
CA ASP A 598 42.92 11.86 -3.07
C ASP A 598 43.64 10.58 -2.59
N GLY A 599 43.78 9.60 -3.49
CA GLY A 599 44.59 8.40 -3.26
C GLY A 599 46.10 8.66 -3.36
N SER A 600 46.91 7.70 -2.92
CA SER A 600 48.37 7.82 -2.79
C SER A 600 49.10 8.10 -4.12
N LEU A 601 48.64 7.54 -5.25
CA LEU A 601 49.19 7.83 -6.58
C LEU A 601 48.94 9.28 -7.06
N ARG A 602 48.22 10.09 -6.27
CA ARG A 602 48.03 11.54 -6.44
C ARG A 602 48.63 12.37 -5.31
N GLY A 603 49.25 11.73 -4.31
CA GLY A 603 49.86 12.37 -3.15
C GLY A 603 48.91 12.64 -1.98
N GLY A 604 47.67 12.15 -2.02
CA GLY A 604 46.77 12.13 -0.86
C GLY A 604 46.97 10.88 0.01
N PRO A 605 46.34 10.80 1.20
CA PRO A 605 46.49 9.66 2.11
C PRO A 605 45.62 8.44 1.73
N GLY A 606 44.65 8.62 0.82
CA GLY A 606 43.58 7.65 0.56
C GLY A 606 42.75 7.29 1.80
N LEU A 607 41.96 6.22 1.69
CA LEU A 607 41.01 5.78 2.74
C LEU A 607 41.51 4.61 3.60
N ALA A 608 42.81 4.31 3.59
CA ALA A 608 43.42 3.34 4.52
C ALA A 608 43.36 3.80 5.99
N ALA A 609 43.20 5.11 6.23
CA ALA A 609 42.91 5.70 7.52
C ALA A 609 41.52 6.37 7.50
N PRO A 610 40.86 6.59 8.66
CA PRO A 610 39.59 7.30 8.71
C PRO A 610 39.69 8.74 8.18
N ALA A 611 38.77 9.10 7.30
CA ALA A 611 38.55 10.46 6.82
C ALA A 611 37.10 10.90 7.09
N THR A 612 36.88 12.18 7.36
CA THR A 612 35.53 12.74 7.56
C THR A 612 34.78 12.85 6.23
N LEU A 613 33.48 12.51 6.24
CA LEU A 613 32.52 12.74 5.16
C LEU A 613 31.71 14.02 5.40
N ILE A 614 31.16 14.12 6.61
CA ILE A 614 30.24 15.18 7.05
C ILE A 614 30.32 15.30 8.58
N SER A 615 30.12 16.50 9.11
CA SER A 615 30.17 16.83 10.52
C SER A 615 29.19 17.94 10.87
N VAL A 616 28.65 17.92 12.09
CA VAL A 616 27.63 18.87 12.54
C VAL A 616 27.90 19.28 13.98
N ALA A 617 28.00 20.59 14.21
CA ALA A 617 28.20 21.14 15.55
C ALA A 617 26.92 20.99 16.40
N SER A 618 27.06 20.92 17.72
CA SER A 618 25.96 20.58 18.64
C SER A 618 24.76 21.51 18.56
N GLN A 619 24.98 22.82 18.38
CA GLN A 619 23.91 23.80 18.19
C GLN A 619 23.07 23.60 16.92
N ALA A 620 23.53 22.78 15.98
CA ALA A 620 22.89 22.51 14.70
C ALA A 620 22.61 21.01 14.47
N ARG A 621 22.70 20.16 15.51
CA ARG A 621 22.62 18.69 15.34
C ARG A 621 21.25 18.18 14.90
N LEU A 622 20.17 18.76 15.42
CA LEU A 622 18.80 18.24 15.31
C LEU A 622 18.29 18.11 13.86
N GLY A 623 17.48 17.10 13.60
CA GLY A 623 16.92 16.79 12.27
C GLY A 623 17.94 16.18 11.30
N THR A 624 17.54 16.02 10.03
CA THR A 624 18.32 15.31 9.01
C THR A 624 19.40 16.18 8.35
N ALA A 625 20.59 15.61 8.13
CA ALA A 625 21.59 16.10 7.19
C ALA A 625 22.12 14.96 6.32
N THR A 626 22.40 15.24 5.05
CA THR A 626 22.72 14.24 4.02
C THR A 626 23.99 14.64 3.26
N ALA A 627 24.85 13.66 3.00
CA ALA A 627 26.02 13.84 2.12
C ALA A 627 26.23 12.63 1.21
N GLN A 628 26.94 12.86 0.11
CA GLN A 628 27.46 11.88 -0.83
C GLN A 628 28.97 12.09 -0.98
N ALA A 629 29.64 11.20 -1.71
CA ALA A 629 30.98 11.49 -2.22
C ALA A 629 31.23 10.73 -3.51
N ASP A 630 31.99 11.35 -4.42
CA ASP A 630 32.50 10.66 -5.59
C ASP A 630 33.70 9.79 -5.17
N LEU A 631 33.67 8.50 -5.51
CA LEU A 631 34.74 7.54 -5.24
C LEU A 631 35.66 7.43 -6.45
N ARG A 632 36.97 7.46 -6.22
CA ARG A 632 37.99 7.23 -7.25
C ARG A 632 39.05 6.26 -6.76
N LEU A 633 39.20 5.17 -7.48
CA LEU A 633 40.29 4.20 -7.30
C LEU A 633 41.28 4.34 -8.46
N GLU A 634 42.55 4.55 -8.14
CA GLU A 634 43.64 4.56 -9.13
C GLU A 634 44.74 3.58 -8.70
N ILE A 635 44.90 2.48 -9.44
CA ILE A 635 45.84 1.38 -9.13
C ILE A 635 46.97 1.26 -10.16
N PRO A 636 48.16 0.73 -9.77
CA PRO A 636 49.24 0.43 -10.71
C PRO A 636 48.79 -0.48 -11.86
N VAL A 637 49.28 -0.19 -13.08
CA VAL A 637 48.88 -0.90 -14.31
C VAL A 637 49.37 -2.35 -14.38
N ASP A 638 50.25 -2.77 -13.48
CA ASP A 638 50.79 -4.13 -13.30
C ASP A 638 50.10 -4.93 -12.18
N THR A 639 49.00 -4.43 -11.61
CA THR A 639 48.16 -5.18 -10.65
C THR A 639 47.61 -6.47 -11.30
N PRO A 640 47.73 -7.66 -10.67
CA PRO A 640 47.26 -8.93 -11.25
C PRO A 640 45.76 -8.94 -11.58
N GLU A 641 45.35 -9.66 -12.63
CA GLU A 641 43.94 -9.78 -13.00
C GLU A 641 43.13 -10.61 -11.98
N GLY A 642 42.02 -10.05 -11.50
CA GLY A 642 41.21 -10.65 -10.44
C GLY A 642 40.01 -9.79 -10.05
N ALA A 643 39.10 -10.34 -9.23
CA ALA A 643 37.93 -9.65 -8.71
C ALA A 643 38.21 -9.21 -7.27
N TYR A 644 38.69 -7.97 -7.10
CA TYR A 644 39.13 -7.46 -5.80
C TYR A 644 37.98 -6.81 -5.03
N SER A 645 37.90 -7.07 -3.72
CA SER A 645 36.96 -6.41 -2.81
C SER A 645 37.65 -5.75 -1.63
N ALA A 646 37.08 -4.61 -1.21
CA ALA A 646 37.38 -3.93 0.04
C ALA A 646 36.06 -3.46 0.63
N ARG A 647 35.91 -3.45 1.96
CA ARG A 647 34.75 -2.85 2.64
C ARG A 647 35.04 -1.41 2.99
N LEU A 648 34.15 -0.48 2.62
CA LEU A 648 34.16 0.90 3.12
C LEU A 648 33.29 0.97 4.38
N THR A 649 33.90 0.86 5.55
CA THR A 649 33.21 1.13 6.81
C THR A 649 32.98 2.63 6.94
N VAL A 650 31.73 3.05 6.94
CA VAL A 650 31.30 4.40 7.32
C VAL A 650 30.74 4.34 8.75
N SER A 651 31.28 5.15 9.65
CA SER A 651 30.94 5.15 11.07
C SER A 651 30.54 6.55 11.54
N LEU A 652 29.46 6.62 12.32
CA LEU A 652 29.00 7.83 13.00
C LEU A 652 29.63 7.89 14.41
N PHE A 653 30.20 9.03 14.76
CA PHE A 653 30.79 9.28 16.08
C PHE A 653 30.19 10.56 16.68
N PRO A 654 29.93 10.63 18.01
CA PRO A 654 29.75 11.91 18.68
C PRO A 654 31.05 12.71 18.64
N THR A 655 30.94 14.03 18.64
CA THR A 655 32.09 14.95 18.74
C THR A 655 31.89 15.90 19.91
N ASP A 656 32.91 16.07 20.74
CA ASP A 656 32.97 17.10 21.79
C ASP A 656 32.97 18.52 21.21
#